data_AF-A0A941MDK2-F1
#
_entry.id   AF-A0A941MDK2-F1
#
_cell.length_a   1.000
_cell.length_b   1.000
_cell.length_c   1.000
_cell.angle_alpha   90.00
_cell.angle_beta   90.00
_cell.angle_gamma   90.00
#
_symmetry.space_group_name_H-M   'P 1'
#
loop_
_entity.id
_entity.type
_entity.pdbx_description
1 polymer ?
#
loop_
_entity_poly.entity_id
_entity_poly.type
_entity_poly.pdbx_seq_one_letter_code
_entity_poly.pdbx_strand_id
1 'polypeptide(L)'
;GKGGAGFSKLKQLALGLMQSVAGDSQAAAKINLEQVKIGGENAGGLSIDADRQGSVTHLKTFKVSLPGGSRLDLAGDLRSTDGKLSFLGRGFLGGASFARFKAWADKSGIPIDVNADGAYSAAGKLEIDDKRFFLTDASGDISGKPLAGELKVTHGDRERTELTLQAADLDTQVVFPKISKALRSEFRKSLGLALQNDDRNAEEDLPGDVRLRVIAGRLKDGQDSYRDVDVSFAIQGRKVSLPVAKLTTDSGLEIGLEGRIETRDSGPVGTLAYDFVGPSGDAMRDLVRKAGLLDVIGEDRFSGLKDGKVAGLVRLGLRGPKTADVTFDGLLDGSKLDGRAEFDGGIANWRSQPSRLQATLDAPTLSGLLATLGHSGGIAAKPQNPALASLLTSGTLASGAVSQIEVSSQDFDMRFHGRAQWPEKSDLALNGLLDVKAAQSAQAFAVAGLSLPGGLTNVPLQGTLDLHRDKSAWIVTAQNVSLGDSTLSGRVTAATASGATRIDGSIFTNRIMVPVLLSAVTDAPASVPAPAAGAANVNAGNGAVVAQVWPEGLFDFAALGNTTVALKVGFKSLGLSEALATGDGTLMVALTPGKLSISDIKAATAGGTFAGSANLEKVSNGVAFASDMKFDGVKLATLNSGGKGSGALELHTEARAQSPAGLIAVMTGSGSATFSGAGLTGPSPTAVANVVDDVLSGAVQNDASSIASALVSEVGSSEMDLGDRKIGISVADGALKLSNVDLRSVAGTAEGTVSADLATLGMSASFQLTSALPPALGPPAQTPKRDTTVAKTELPPAIVLYSGELGRFASLSVSADVGDLQRELAVRQMERNVEQLEQARRADEQRARQQKEMDIKRKQAADRAAAQQRLQQQQLPPVIPESAGTAPSPQGASENNQDDFFGSSPPPPAKAAQQPYNRPTWEPQPQNLNGQTGNVPNSGQSSAGQPVAIDPATGLPIPKPVQAVKPAVTRTTLPPKPVKRRTSADEMMKSFGGYP
;
A
#
# COMPACT_ATOMS: atom_id res chain seq x y z
N GLY A 1 -41.87 74.33 26.61
CA GLY A 1 -40.67 74.33 25.74
C GLY A 1 -40.11 72.93 25.63
N LYS A 2 -39.50 72.57 24.49
CA LYS A 2 -38.78 71.29 24.30
C LYS A 2 -37.57 71.26 25.23
N GLY A 3 -37.40 70.21 26.02
CA GLY A 3 -36.27 70.08 26.96
C GLY A 3 -36.35 68.79 27.74
N GLY A 4 -35.76 67.73 27.16
CA GLY A 4 -35.81 66.36 27.66
C GLY A 4 -35.55 66.26 29.17
N ALA A 5 -36.35 65.43 29.85
CA ALA A 5 -36.27 65.26 31.29
C ALA A 5 -35.50 63.99 31.65
N GLY A 6 -34.24 63.93 31.22
CA GLY A 6 -33.36 62.79 31.48
C GLY A 6 -33.04 62.61 32.97
N PHE A 7 -32.26 61.57 33.29
CA PHE A 7 -31.77 61.34 34.66
C PHE A 7 -30.98 62.53 35.22
N SER A 8 -30.42 63.39 34.38
CA SER A 8 -29.91 64.72 34.79
C SER A 8 -30.97 65.59 35.48
N LYS A 9 -32.22 65.62 34.99
CA LYS A 9 -33.32 66.33 35.68
C LYS A 9 -33.91 65.54 36.85
N LEU A 10 -33.86 64.20 36.83
CA LEU A 10 -34.27 63.39 38.00
C LEU A 10 -33.27 63.56 39.14
N LYS A 11 -31.97 63.58 38.81
CA LYS A 11 -30.86 64.04 39.65
C LYS A 11 -31.11 65.47 40.10
N GLN A 12 -31.25 66.47 39.23
CA GLN A 12 -31.55 67.86 39.64
C GLN A 12 -32.86 68.03 40.44
N LEU A 13 -33.88 67.18 40.25
CA LEU A 13 -35.10 67.18 41.05
C LEU A 13 -34.85 66.57 42.43
N ALA A 14 -34.13 65.44 42.50
CA ALA A 14 -33.71 64.83 43.75
C ALA A 14 -32.76 65.77 44.51
N LEU A 15 -31.64 66.18 43.90
CA LEU A 15 -30.70 67.18 44.39
C LEU A 15 -31.38 68.52 44.72
N GLY A 16 -32.41 68.94 43.98
CA GLY A 16 -33.17 70.17 44.21
C GLY A 16 -34.13 70.06 45.40
N LEU A 17 -34.81 68.92 45.55
CA LEU A 17 -35.56 68.58 46.75
C LEU A 17 -34.61 68.44 47.95
N MET A 18 -33.43 67.84 47.79
CA MET A 18 -32.37 67.74 48.80
C MET A 18 -31.79 69.13 49.15
N GLN A 19 -31.72 70.06 48.18
CA GLN A 19 -31.38 71.47 48.41
C GLN A 19 -32.50 72.21 49.15
N SER A 20 -33.78 71.89 48.92
CA SER A 20 -34.88 72.48 49.71
C SER A 20 -34.92 72.06 51.18
N VAL A 21 -34.18 71.00 51.55
CA VAL A 21 -33.95 70.59 52.95
C VAL A 21 -32.54 71.04 53.43
N ALA A 22 -31.81 71.87 52.67
CA ALA A 22 -30.43 72.21 53.00
C ALA A 22 -30.27 73.38 53.98
N GLY A 23 -29.54 73.11 55.05
CA GLY A 23 -29.10 74.01 56.11
C GLY A 23 -28.35 73.20 57.17
N ASP A 24 -27.71 73.88 58.13
CA ASP A 24 -26.85 73.24 59.15
C ASP A 24 -27.62 72.63 60.33
N SER A 25 -28.96 72.54 60.24
CA SER A 25 -29.86 72.09 61.30
C SER A 25 -30.48 70.71 61.02
N GLN A 26 -30.96 70.04 62.07
CA GLN A 26 -31.81 68.85 61.91
C GLN A 26 -33.09 69.21 61.14
N ALA A 27 -33.44 68.36 60.17
CA ALA A 27 -34.65 68.51 59.37
C ALA A 27 -35.18 67.14 58.95
N ALA A 28 -36.50 66.97 58.92
CA ALA A 28 -37.14 65.77 58.40
C ALA A 28 -38.10 66.16 57.27
N ALA A 29 -38.05 65.42 56.17
CA ALA A 29 -38.87 65.67 54.99
C ALA A 29 -39.65 64.40 54.64
N LYS A 30 -40.98 64.54 54.60
CA LYS A 30 -41.89 63.49 54.14
C LYS A 30 -42.76 64.03 53.01
N ILE A 31 -42.55 63.51 51.80
CA ILE A 31 -43.19 64.00 50.58
C ILE A 31 -43.91 62.82 49.94
N ASN A 32 -45.22 62.95 49.71
CA ASN A 32 -46.00 62.01 48.91
C ASN A 32 -46.67 62.79 47.78
N LEU A 33 -46.37 62.43 46.54
CA LEU A 33 -46.97 63.02 45.34
C LEU A 33 -47.60 61.90 44.49
N GLU A 34 -48.90 62.02 44.20
CA GLU A 34 -49.62 61.02 43.41
C GLU A 34 -49.08 60.90 41.99
N GLN A 35 -48.70 62.02 41.37
CA GLN A 35 -48.11 62.07 40.03
C GLN A 35 -46.95 63.08 39.96
N VAL A 36 -45.89 62.70 39.24
CA VAL A 36 -44.73 63.55 38.90
C VAL A 36 -44.34 63.28 37.45
N LYS A 37 -43.86 64.29 36.72
CA LYS A 37 -43.45 64.12 35.32
C LYS A 37 -41.95 63.81 35.22
N ILE A 38 -41.60 62.63 34.69
CA ILE A 38 -40.20 62.14 34.58
C ILE A 38 -39.95 61.59 33.17
N GLY A 39 -38.84 61.94 32.52
CA GLY A 39 -38.58 61.57 31.11
C GLY A 39 -39.49 62.26 30.09
N GLY A 40 -40.42 63.12 30.54
CA GLY A 40 -41.48 63.70 29.71
C GLY A 40 -42.79 62.91 29.76
N GLU A 41 -42.83 61.78 30.46
CA GLU A 41 -43.99 60.93 30.69
C GLU A 41 -44.45 61.05 32.17
N ASN A 42 -45.67 60.62 32.48
CA ASN A 42 -46.20 60.69 33.84
C ASN A 42 -45.73 59.46 34.65
N ALA A 43 -45.07 59.72 35.78
CA ALA A 43 -44.68 58.76 36.80
C ALA A 43 -45.62 58.88 38.01
N GLY A 44 -45.86 57.77 38.73
CA GLY A 44 -46.86 57.70 39.79
C GLY A 44 -46.29 57.39 41.17
N GLY A 45 -46.97 57.87 42.22
CA GLY A 45 -46.72 57.48 43.61
C GLY A 45 -45.29 57.73 44.07
N LEU A 46 -44.78 58.96 43.91
CA LEU A 46 -43.50 59.35 44.49
C LEU A 46 -43.67 59.49 46.01
N SER A 47 -42.96 58.67 46.78
CA SER A 47 -42.93 58.73 48.24
C SER A 47 -41.49 58.86 48.73
N ILE A 48 -41.21 59.91 49.50
CA ILE A 48 -39.90 60.23 50.06
C ILE A 48 -40.06 60.39 51.57
N ASP A 49 -39.22 59.70 52.35
CA ASP A 49 -39.07 59.83 53.79
C ASP A 49 -37.57 59.92 54.10
N ALA A 50 -37.13 61.08 54.60
CA ALA A 50 -35.72 61.36 54.86
C ALA A 50 -35.54 62.22 56.12
N ASP A 51 -34.46 61.97 56.86
CA ASP A 51 -33.99 62.84 57.96
C ASP A 51 -32.56 63.33 57.71
N ARG A 52 -32.23 64.52 58.20
CA ARG A 52 -30.93 65.17 58.05
C ARG A 52 -30.25 65.37 59.39
N GLN A 53 -28.97 65.02 59.43
CA GLN A 53 -28.08 65.17 60.56
C GLN A 53 -26.77 65.79 60.05
N GLY A 54 -26.64 67.11 60.15
CA GLY A 54 -25.51 67.87 59.59
C GLY A 54 -25.40 67.72 58.07
N SER A 55 -24.22 67.35 57.58
CA SER A 55 -23.92 67.16 56.15
C SER A 55 -24.44 65.84 55.55
N VAL A 56 -25.09 64.99 56.36
CA VAL A 56 -25.67 63.70 55.93
C VAL A 56 -27.19 63.77 55.95
N THR A 57 -27.82 63.29 54.88
CA THR A 57 -29.27 63.05 54.79
C THR A 57 -29.51 61.55 54.69
N HIS A 58 -30.10 60.94 55.72
CA HIS A 58 -30.52 59.56 55.73
C HIS A 58 -31.86 59.42 55.01
N LEU A 59 -31.83 58.81 53.83
CA LEU A 59 -32.99 58.48 53.02
C LEU A 59 -33.58 57.16 53.51
N LYS A 60 -34.55 57.22 54.43
CA LYS A 60 -35.24 56.04 54.95
C LYS A 60 -36.06 55.32 53.88
N THR A 61 -36.67 56.08 52.97
CA THR A 61 -37.45 55.54 51.87
C THR A 61 -37.50 56.56 50.73
N PHE A 62 -37.20 56.11 49.51
CA PHE A 62 -37.54 56.80 48.27
C PHE A 62 -38.16 55.77 47.34
N LYS A 63 -39.41 55.97 46.92
CA LYS A 63 -40.15 55.07 46.03
C LYS A 63 -40.76 55.88 44.91
N VAL A 64 -40.65 55.41 43.68
CA VAL A 64 -41.32 56.02 42.53
C VAL A 64 -41.70 54.97 41.49
N SER A 65 -42.89 55.11 40.93
CA SER A 65 -43.36 54.25 39.82
C SER A 65 -43.00 54.93 38.50
N LEU A 66 -41.98 54.39 37.82
CA LEU A 66 -41.50 54.85 36.53
C LEU A 66 -42.37 54.27 35.38
N PRO A 67 -42.34 54.88 34.19
CA PRO A 67 -43.04 54.35 33.02
C PRO A 67 -42.70 52.88 32.70
N GLY A 68 -43.64 52.21 32.04
CA GLY A 68 -43.58 50.77 31.77
C GLY A 68 -44.10 49.85 32.88
N GLY A 69 -44.66 50.40 33.97
CA GLY A 69 -45.05 49.61 35.15
C GLY A 69 -43.84 49.22 36.00
N SER A 70 -42.85 50.11 36.03
CA SER A 70 -41.57 49.92 36.69
C SER A 70 -41.57 50.65 38.03
N ARG A 71 -40.84 50.14 39.02
CA ARG A 71 -40.74 50.72 40.36
C ARG A 71 -39.27 50.80 40.77
N LEU A 72 -38.88 51.98 41.25
CA LEU A 72 -37.56 52.27 41.81
C LEU A 72 -37.71 52.56 43.30
N ASP A 73 -37.05 51.76 44.13
CA ASP A 73 -36.96 51.92 45.58
C ASP A 73 -35.48 52.17 45.96
N LEU A 74 -35.19 53.24 46.70
CA LEU A 74 -33.85 53.58 47.22
C LEU A 74 -33.91 53.83 48.72
N ALA A 75 -32.87 53.43 49.46
CA ALA A 75 -32.67 53.77 50.87
C ALA A 75 -31.17 53.80 51.24
N GLY A 76 -30.72 54.83 51.95
CA GLY A 76 -29.30 54.98 52.30
C GLY A 76 -28.89 56.41 52.68
N ASP A 77 -27.59 56.66 52.75
CA ASP A 77 -27.01 57.95 53.09
C ASP A 77 -26.77 58.78 51.82
N LEU A 78 -27.19 60.03 51.85
CA LEU A 78 -26.77 61.06 50.91
C LEU A 78 -25.86 62.06 51.64
N ARG A 79 -24.67 62.33 51.10
CA ARG A 79 -23.69 63.27 51.68
C ARG A 79 -23.41 64.40 50.71
N SER A 80 -23.31 65.62 51.23
CA SER A 80 -22.91 66.81 50.46
C SER A 80 -21.54 67.30 50.92
N THR A 81 -20.62 67.55 50.00
CA THR A 81 -19.30 68.12 50.27
C THR A 81 -18.94 69.04 49.11
N ASP A 82 -18.66 70.32 49.39
CA ASP A 82 -18.33 71.35 48.39
C ASP A 82 -19.32 71.43 47.21
N GLY A 83 -20.62 71.24 47.48
CA GLY A 83 -21.69 71.23 46.48
C GLY A 83 -21.76 69.95 45.63
N LYS A 84 -20.86 69.00 45.83
CA LYS A 84 -20.89 67.66 45.23
C LYS A 84 -21.66 66.71 46.14
N LEU A 85 -22.50 65.89 45.53
CA LEU A 85 -23.45 65.02 46.22
C LEU A 85 -23.13 63.56 45.91
N SER A 86 -22.95 62.77 46.97
CA SER A 86 -22.68 61.33 46.92
C SER A 86 -23.78 60.55 47.64
N PHE A 87 -24.08 59.35 47.15
CA PHE A 87 -25.08 58.44 47.71
C PHE A 87 -24.42 57.09 48.03
N LEU A 88 -24.73 56.53 49.19
CA LEU A 88 -24.32 55.19 49.61
C LEU A 88 -25.52 54.48 50.25
N GLY A 89 -26.03 53.43 49.60
CA GLY A 89 -27.26 52.79 50.05
C GLY A 89 -27.58 51.46 49.37
N ARG A 90 -28.84 51.06 49.48
CA ARG A 90 -29.43 49.96 48.72
C ARG A 90 -30.42 50.52 47.71
N GLY A 91 -30.45 49.91 46.53
CA GLY A 91 -31.44 50.18 45.51
C GLY A 91 -32.13 48.89 45.05
N PHE A 92 -33.38 49.04 44.62
CA PHE A 92 -34.17 48.05 43.92
C PHE A 92 -34.87 48.73 42.74
N LEU A 93 -34.82 48.10 41.58
CA LEU A 93 -35.53 48.49 40.37
C LEU A 93 -36.21 47.24 39.80
N GLY A 94 -37.49 47.30 39.46
CA GLY A 94 -38.15 46.18 38.77
C GLY A 94 -39.50 46.54 38.18
N GLY A 95 -39.99 45.76 37.22
CA GLY A 95 -41.23 46.04 36.51
C GLY A 95 -41.71 44.88 35.63
N ALA A 96 -42.88 45.04 35.01
CA ALA A 96 -43.53 43.99 34.23
C ALA A 96 -43.11 43.92 32.74
N SER A 97 -42.49 44.98 32.19
CA SER A 97 -41.93 45.01 30.83
C SER A 97 -40.64 45.80 30.79
N PHE A 98 -39.53 45.09 30.63
CA PHE A 98 -38.22 45.70 30.44
C PHE A 98 -38.16 46.54 29.17
N ALA A 99 -38.79 46.11 28.06
CA ALA A 99 -38.78 46.87 26.81
C ALA A 99 -39.39 48.27 26.94
N ARG A 100 -40.46 48.42 27.74
CA ARG A 100 -41.06 49.74 28.02
C ARG A 100 -40.15 50.62 28.89
N PHE A 101 -39.52 50.05 29.92
CA PHE A 101 -38.53 50.75 30.72
C PHE A 101 -37.34 51.20 29.87
N LYS A 102 -36.79 50.31 29.05
CA LYS A 102 -35.70 50.56 28.11
C LYS A 102 -36.05 51.69 27.14
N ALA A 103 -37.21 51.63 26.49
CA ALA A 103 -37.66 52.68 25.56
C ALA A 103 -37.81 54.05 26.23
N TRP A 104 -38.21 54.10 27.51
CA TRP A 104 -38.23 55.33 28.30
C TRP A 104 -36.82 55.81 28.72
N ALA A 105 -35.93 54.88 29.08
CA ALA A 105 -34.54 55.17 29.45
C ALA A 105 -33.72 55.67 28.26
N ASP A 106 -33.85 55.03 27.09
CA ASP A 106 -33.21 55.42 25.84
C ASP A 106 -33.67 56.84 25.42
N LYS A 107 -34.98 57.14 25.44
CA LYS A 107 -35.53 58.51 25.25
C LYS A 107 -34.97 59.53 26.25
N SER A 108 -34.61 59.07 27.45
CA SER A 108 -34.06 59.88 28.55
C SER A 108 -32.54 60.04 28.48
N GLY A 109 -31.89 59.49 27.44
CA GLY A 109 -30.44 59.58 27.21
C GLY A 109 -29.61 58.52 27.93
N ILE A 110 -30.22 57.43 28.40
CA ILE A 110 -29.53 56.28 29.03
C ILE A 110 -29.58 55.10 28.05
N PRO A 111 -28.53 54.84 27.26
CA PRO A 111 -28.50 53.66 26.41
C PRO A 111 -28.36 52.40 27.27
N ILE A 112 -29.31 51.47 27.13
CA ILE A 112 -29.23 50.16 27.80
C ILE A 112 -29.05 49.06 26.75
N ASP A 113 -27.94 48.31 26.85
CA ASP A 113 -27.58 47.21 25.94
C ASP A 113 -28.18 45.88 26.41
N VAL A 114 -29.52 45.79 26.42
CA VAL A 114 -30.28 44.58 26.75
C VAL A 114 -31.51 44.51 25.84
N ASN A 115 -31.67 43.39 25.13
CA ASN A 115 -32.76 43.08 24.22
C ASN A 115 -33.68 42.01 24.83
N ALA A 116 -34.30 42.35 25.96
CA ALA A 116 -35.27 41.51 26.65
C ALA A 116 -36.64 42.22 26.73
N ASP A 117 -37.72 41.45 26.69
CA ASP A 117 -39.04 41.91 27.15
C ASP A 117 -39.66 40.88 28.10
N GLY A 118 -40.54 41.36 28.98
CA GLY A 118 -41.06 40.62 30.12
C GLY A 118 -40.70 41.26 31.47
N ALA A 119 -41.03 40.55 32.54
CA ALA A 119 -40.76 40.99 33.90
C ALA A 119 -39.25 41.08 34.17
N TYR A 120 -38.85 42.03 35.01
CA TYR A 120 -37.46 42.20 35.41
C TYR A 120 -37.32 42.74 36.83
N SER A 121 -36.19 42.48 37.46
CA SER A 121 -35.79 43.07 38.73
C SER A 121 -34.27 43.16 38.85
N ALA A 122 -33.79 44.13 39.64
CA ALA A 122 -32.39 44.30 40.01
C ALA A 122 -32.34 44.94 41.39
N ALA A 123 -31.63 44.32 42.33
CA ALA A 123 -31.38 44.81 43.68
C ALA A 123 -29.87 44.82 43.94
N GLY A 124 -29.38 45.74 44.77
CA GLY A 124 -27.98 45.74 45.20
C GLY A 124 -27.60 46.92 46.07
N LYS A 125 -26.33 46.97 46.48
CA LYS A 125 -25.70 48.12 47.13
C LYS A 125 -25.23 49.12 46.07
N LEU A 126 -25.64 50.37 46.20
CA LEU A 126 -25.29 51.46 45.30
C LEU A 126 -24.38 52.47 46.02
N GLU A 127 -23.24 52.77 45.42
CA GLU A 127 -22.36 53.88 45.77
C GLU A 127 -22.21 54.77 44.53
N ILE A 128 -22.52 56.06 44.66
CA ILE A 128 -22.53 57.01 43.55
C ILE A 128 -21.89 58.32 44.02
N ASP A 129 -20.83 58.79 43.38
CA ASP A 129 -20.23 60.12 43.64
C ASP A 129 -20.11 60.94 42.33
N ASP A 130 -19.26 61.97 42.28
CA ASP A 130 -19.05 62.77 41.06
C ASP A 130 -18.17 62.08 40.01
N LYS A 131 -17.49 60.99 40.39
CA LYS A 131 -16.54 60.22 39.57
C LYS A 131 -16.85 58.73 39.51
N ARG A 132 -17.70 58.17 40.38
CA ARG A 132 -17.90 56.72 40.51
C ARG A 132 -19.37 56.34 40.56
N PHE A 133 -19.67 55.20 39.97
CA PHE A 133 -20.93 54.47 40.09
C PHE A 133 -20.60 53.00 40.33
N PHE A 134 -20.76 52.55 41.57
CA PHE A 134 -20.56 51.15 41.96
C PHE A 134 -21.90 50.54 42.36
N LEU A 135 -22.27 49.45 41.70
CA LEU A 135 -23.34 48.53 42.06
C LEU A 135 -22.68 47.21 42.48
N THR A 136 -22.80 46.87 43.77
CA THR A 136 -22.19 45.68 44.38
C THR A 136 -23.24 44.81 45.07
N ASP A 137 -22.93 43.52 45.26
CA ASP A 137 -23.90 42.50 45.68
C ASP A 137 -25.19 42.54 44.85
N ALA A 138 -25.05 42.71 43.52
CA ALA A 138 -26.19 42.84 42.64
C ALA A 138 -26.84 41.48 42.40
N SER A 139 -28.16 41.42 42.53
CA SER A 139 -28.97 40.24 42.20
C SER A 139 -30.26 40.69 41.51
N GLY A 140 -30.65 40.00 40.45
CA GLY A 140 -31.82 40.37 39.67
C GLY A 140 -32.36 39.22 38.83
N ASP A 141 -33.39 39.53 38.08
CA ASP A 141 -34.00 38.66 37.08
C ASP A 141 -34.30 39.48 35.83
N ILE A 142 -34.06 38.91 34.65
CA ILE A 142 -34.48 39.49 33.38
C ILE A 142 -35.23 38.41 32.60
N SER A 143 -36.54 38.61 32.42
CA SER A 143 -37.44 37.72 31.69
C SER A 143 -37.44 36.26 32.21
N GLY A 144 -37.35 36.07 33.53
CA GLY A 144 -37.30 34.76 34.18
C GLY A 144 -35.92 34.11 34.22
N LYS A 145 -34.86 34.85 33.85
CA LYS A 145 -33.46 34.42 34.01
C LYS A 145 -32.80 35.15 35.18
N PRO A 146 -32.43 34.45 36.27
CA PRO A 146 -31.73 35.07 37.39
C PRO A 146 -30.28 35.40 37.03
N LEU A 147 -29.84 36.59 37.44
CA LEU A 147 -28.52 37.15 37.21
C LEU A 147 -27.96 37.73 38.52
N ALA A 148 -26.67 37.56 38.77
CA ALA A 148 -25.96 38.19 39.88
C ALA A 148 -24.66 38.85 39.40
N GLY A 149 -24.12 39.82 40.14
CA GLY A 149 -22.91 40.49 39.70
C GLY A 149 -22.49 41.75 40.45
N GLU A 150 -21.53 42.44 39.85
CA GLU A 150 -21.05 43.75 40.26
C GLU A 150 -20.76 44.61 39.01
N LEU A 151 -21.10 45.89 39.05
CA LEU A 151 -20.74 46.88 38.03
C LEU A 151 -20.07 48.07 38.70
N LYS A 152 -18.84 48.39 38.30
CA LYS A 152 -18.04 49.50 38.83
C LYS A 152 -17.57 50.38 37.70
N VAL A 153 -18.21 51.54 37.53
CA VAL A 153 -17.82 52.57 36.56
C VAL A 153 -17.07 53.68 37.28
N THR A 154 -15.88 54.03 36.79
CA THR A 154 -15.05 55.13 37.29
C THR A 154 -14.73 56.10 36.16
N HIS A 155 -15.04 57.37 36.36
CA HIS A 155 -14.83 58.48 35.45
C HIS A 155 -13.58 59.25 35.92
N GLY A 156 -12.47 59.04 35.22
CA GLY A 156 -11.25 59.83 35.36
C GLY A 156 -10.89 60.48 34.01
N ASP A 157 -9.60 60.52 33.68
CA ASP A 157 -9.14 60.95 32.35
C ASP A 157 -9.57 59.98 31.23
N ARG A 158 -9.86 58.73 31.60
CA ARG A 158 -10.57 57.71 30.80
C ARG A 158 -11.68 57.13 31.67
N GLU A 159 -12.78 56.72 31.04
CA GLU A 159 -13.80 55.89 31.71
C GLU A 159 -13.23 54.48 31.92
N ARG A 160 -13.49 53.90 33.09
CA ARG A 160 -13.12 52.51 33.43
C ARG A 160 -14.34 51.77 33.97
N THR A 161 -14.70 50.68 33.31
CA THR A 161 -15.87 49.87 33.63
C THR A 161 -15.46 48.44 33.98
N GLU A 162 -15.65 48.05 35.24
CA GLU A 162 -15.46 46.68 35.69
C GLU A 162 -16.83 46.00 35.89
N LEU A 163 -17.09 44.91 35.17
CA LEU A 163 -18.33 44.15 35.22
C LEU A 163 -17.99 42.70 35.60
N THR A 164 -18.56 42.21 36.69
CA THR A 164 -18.63 40.78 37.00
C THR A 164 -20.07 40.32 36.85
N LEU A 165 -20.31 39.26 36.07
CA LEU A 165 -21.62 38.71 35.80
C LEU A 165 -21.63 37.20 36.09
N GLN A 166 -22.63 36.75 36.81
CA GLN A 166 -22.86 35.36 37.20
C GLN A 166 -24.28 34.94 36.81
N ALA A 167 -24.42 33.83 36.09
CA ALA A 167 -25.71 33.35 35.59
C ALA A 167 -25.77 31.81 35.51
N ALA A 168 -26.96 31.23 35.66
CA ALA A 168 -27.15 29.83 35.30
C ALA A 168 -27.20 29.64 33.77
N ASP A 169 -27.88 30.55 33.07
CA ASP A 169 -28.04 30.58 31.61
C ASP A 169 -27.96 32.03 31.11
N LEU A 170 -26.89 32.37 30.40
CA LEU A 170 -26.68 33.69 29.80
C LEU A 170 -26.79 33.61 28.28
N ASP A 171 -27.45 34.60 27.67
CA ASP A 171 -27.59 34.73 26.23
C ASP A 171 -27.13 36.13 25.83
N THR A 172 -26.03 36.23 25.08
CA THR A 172 -25.43 37.53 24.70
C THR A 172 -26.31 38.31 23.73
N GLN A 173 -27.21 37.66 22.98
CA GLN A 173 -28.13 38.35 22.07
C GLN A 173 -29.23 39.08 22.84
N VAL A 174 -29.58 38.55 24.02
CA VAL A 174 -30.55 39.13 24.96
C VAL A 174 -29.87 40.11 25.92
N VAL A 175 -28.66 39.81 26.40
CA VAL A 175 -27.96 40.59 27.44
C VAL A 175 -26.57 40.99 26.93
N PHE A 176 -26.36 42.30 26.74
CA PHE A 176 -25.13 42.91 26.22
C PHE A 176 -24.74 42.56 24.75
N PRO A 177 -25.67 42.61 23.78
CA PRO A 177 -25.37 42.26 22.38
C PRO A 177 -24.37 43.19 21.68
N LYS A 178 -24.43 44.50 21.92
CA LYS A 178 -23.46 45.45 21.33
C LYS A 178 -22.08 45.26 21.93
N ILE A 179 -22.00 45.14 23.26
CA ILE A 179 -20.75 44.90 23.98
C ILE A 179 -20.14 43.55 23.54
N SER A 180 -20.92 42.48 23.41
CA SER A 180 -20.43 41.19 22.89
C SER A 180 -19.81 41.35 21.49
N LYS A 181 -20.51 42.04 20.57
CA LYS A 181 -20.01 42.30 19.21
C LYS A 181 -18.72 43.12 19.22
N ALA A 182 -18.66 44.19 20.02
CA ALA A 182 -17.47 45.06 20.14
C ALA A 182 -16.27 44.31 20.73
N LEU A 183 -16.45 43.54 21.80
CA LEU A 183 -15.42 42.70 22.41
C LEU A 183 -14.89 41.64 21.40
N ARG A 184 -15.78 41.00 20.63
CA ARG A 184 -15.39 40.05 19.58
C ARG A 184 -14.58 40.73 18.48
N SER A 185 -14.98 41.94 18.07
CA SER A 185 -14.26 42.72 17.06
C SER A 185 -12.85 43.09 17.55
N GLU A 186 -12.73 43.71 18.73
CA GLU A 186 -11.44 44.11 19.30
C GLU A 186 -10.52 42.91 19.59
N PHE A 187 -11.06 41.77 20.03
CA PHE A 187 -10.24 40.56 20.18
C PHE A 187 -9.70 40.07 18.83
N ARG A 188 -10.54 39.99 17.78
CA ARG A 188 -10.09 39.63 16.41
C ARG A 188 -9.07 40.63 15.85
N LYS A 189 -9.28 41.92 16.07
CA LYS A 189 -8.37 43.02 15.69
C LYS A 189 -7.02 42.88 16.39
N SER A 190 -7.01 42.56 17.69
CA SER A 190 -5.78 42.30 18.45
C SER A 190 -4.99 41.08 17.96
N LEU A 191 -5.69 40.05 17.44
CA LEU A 191 -5.05 38.87 16.82
C LEU A 191 -4.60 39.11 15.36
N GLY A 192 -4.89 40.28 14.79
CA GLY A 192 -4.63 40.55 13.36
C GLY A 192 -5.54 39.78 12.40
N LEU A 193 -6.74 39.38 12.85
CA LEU A 193 -7.74 38.57 12.11
C LEU A 193 -8.89 39.40 11.52
N ALA A 194 -8.76 40.72 11.49
CA ALA A 194 -9.67 41.62 10.80
C ALA A 194 -9.35 41.65 9.30
N LEU A 195 -10.34 41.37 8.45
CA LEU A 195 -10.22 41.53 7.00
C LEU A 195 -10.16 43.04 6.68
N GLN A 196 -9.19 43.47 5.88
CA GLN A 196 -8.98 44.90 5.56
C GLN A 196 -10.16 45.57 4.80
N ASN A 197 -11.18 44.81 4.40
CA ASN A 197 -12.21 45.24 3.45
C ASN A 197 -13.65 45.34 4.00
N ASP A 198 -13.94 44.91 5.23
CA ASP A 198 -15.35 44.82 5.72
C ASP A 198 -15.80 45.98 6.61
N ASP A 199 -14.88 46.71 7.26
CA ASP A 199 -15.23 47.76 8.23
C ASP A 199 -15.15 49.18 7.66
N ARG A 200 -16.27 49.61 7.05
CA ARG A 200 -16.73 51.02 7.09
C ARG A 200 -18.09 51.19 7.76
N ASN A 201 -18.76 50.11 8.14
CA ASN A 201 -20.13 50.12 8.64
C ASN A 201 -20.18 49.76 10.13
N ALA A 202 -20.01 50.79 10.97
CA ALA A 202 -20.16 50.82 12.42
C ALA A 202 -19.06 50.11 13.25
N GLU A 203 -17.92 50.82 13.42
CA GLU A 203 -17.14 50.73 14.67
C GLU A 203 -18.03 51.21 15.83
N GLU A 204 -18.64 50.27 16.57
CA GLU A 204 -19.12 50.54 17.93
C GLU A 204 -17.92 50.48 18.88
N ASP A 205 -17.25 51.62 19.03
CA ASP A 205 -16.14 51.79 19.98
C ASP A 205 -16.57 51.45 21.42
N LEU A 206 -15.71 50.74 22.14
CA LEU A 206 -15.89 50.52 23.57
C LEU A 206 -15.69 51.86 24.33
N PRO A 207 -16.53 52.19 25.32
CA PRO A 207 -16.57 53.52 25.95
C PRO A 207 -15.34 53.88 26.80
N GLY A 208 -14.37 52.98 26.96
CA GLY A 208 -13.18 53.21 27.76
C GLY A 208 -12.42 51.93 28.06
N ASP A 209 -11.76 51.90 29.20
CA ASP A 209 -11.07 50.70 29.70
C ASP A 209 -12.09 49.74 30.32
N VAL A 210 -12.18 48.51 29.84
CA VAL A 210 -13.21 47.53 30.25
C VAL A 210 -12.54 46.36 30.96
N ARG A 211 -13.10 45.89 32.07
CA ARG A 211 -12.74 44.61 32.70
C ARG A 211 -14.00 43.79 32.91
N LEU A 212 -14.18 42.75 32.11
CA LEU A 212 -15.30 41.83 32.17
C LEU A 212 -14.87 40.52 32.86
N ARG A 213 -15.70 39.99 33.76
CA ARG A 213 -15.69 38.58 34.14
C ARG A 213 -17.09 37.99 34.00
N VAL A 214 -17.22 36.93 33.23
CA VAL A 214 -18.46 36.17 33.07
C VAL A 214 -18.24 34.77 33.64
N ILE A 215 -19.11 34.38 34.57
CA ILE A 215 -19.21 33.00 35.06
C ILE A 215 -20.60 32.50 34.72
N ALA A 216 -20.70 31.46 33.89
CA ALA A 216 -22.01 30.96 33.44
C ALA A 216 -22.06 29.43 33.37
N GLY A 217 -23.14 28.84 33.88
CA GLY A 217 -23.42 27.41 33.70
C GLY A 217 -23.66 27.06 32.23
N ARG A 218 -24.36 27.93 31.51
CA ARG A 218 -24.45 27.95 30.04
C ARG A 218 -24.34 29.39 29.51
N LEU A 219 -23.61 29.56 28.43
CA LEU A 219 -23.51 30.80 27.65
C LEU A 219 -23.92 30.52 26.20
N LYS A 220 -24.86 31.29 25.67
CA LYS A 220 -25.20 31.32 24.24
C LYS A 220 -24.68 32.59 23.61
N ASP A 221 -24.03 32.47 22.46
CA ASP A 221 -23.50 33.59 21.69
C ASP A 221 -23.79 33.40 20.19
N GLY A 222 -25.00 33.80 19.79
CA GLY A 222 -25.50 33.57 18.42
C GLY A 222 -25.86 32.10 18.18
N GLN A 223 -25.14 31.44 17.29
CA GLN A 223 -25.32 30.00 17.01
C GLN A 223 -24.45 29.11 17.91
N ASP A 224 -23.48 29.68 18.63
CA ASP A 224 -22.64 28.93 19.55
C ASP A 224 -23.28 28.81 20.94
N SER A 225 -23.09 27.65 21.57
CA SER A 225 -23.45 27.36 22.96
C SER A 225 -22.26 26.74 23.69
N TYR A 226 -22.04 27.21 24.91
CA TYR A 226 -20.94 26.86 25.78
C TYR A 226 -21.45 26.56 27.20
N ARG A 227 -20.73 25.71 27.93
CA ARG A 227 -20.94 25.32 29.33
C ARG A 227 -19.68 25.60 30.15
N ASP A 228 -19.81 25.52 31.47
CA ASP A 228 -18.69 25.60 32.43
C ASP A 228 -17.80 26.84 32.22
N VAL A 229 -18.45 27.98 31.98
CA VAL A 229 -17.79 29.21 31.53
C VAL A 229 -17.22 29.97 32.73
N ASP A 230 -15.91 30.23 32.71
CA ASP A 230 -15.24 31.27 33.51
C ASP A 230 -14.29 32.04 32.59
N VAL A 231 -14.75 33.21 32.14
CA VAL A 231 -14.03 34.08 31.19
C VAL A 231 -13.79 35.43 31.86
N SER A 232 -12.52 35.77 32.03
CA SER A 232 -12.05 37.09 32.42
C SER A 232 -11.34 37.75 31.23
N PHE A 233 -11.77 38.94 30.87
CA PHE A 233 -11.25 39.72 29.75
C PHE A 233 -11.06 41.18 30.18
N ALA A 234 -9.98 41.83 29.74
CA ALA A 234 -9.71 43.22 30.06
C ALA A 234 -9.09 43.97 28.88
N ILE A 235 -9.58 45.19 28.63
CA ILE A 235 -9.02 46.18 27.71
C ILE A 235 -8.58 47.39 28.53
N GLN A 236 -7.33 47.81 28.35
CA GLN A 236 -6.76 49.03 28.94
C GLN A 236 -5.99 49.79 27.86
N GLY A 237 -6.57 50.88 27.35
CA GLY A 237 -6.06 51.55 26.15
C GLY A 237 -5.97 50.58 24.97
N ARG A 238 -4.75 50.33 24.48
CA ARG A 238 -4.47 49.40 23.38
C ARG A 238 -4.05 47.99 23.85
N LYS A 239 -4.16 47.68 25.15
CA LYS A 239 -3.78 46.39 25.74
C LYS A 239 -5.01 45.52 26.00
N VAL A 240 -5.05 44.34 25.39
CA VAL A 240 -5.99 43.26 25.66
C VAL A 240 -5.32 42.24 26.59
N SER A 241 -6.01 41.84 27.65
CA SER A 241 -5.58 40.76 28.55
C SER A 241 -6.72 39.77 28.71
N LEU A 242 -6.38 38.49 28.67
CA LEU A 242 -7.28 37.37 28.92
C LEU A 242 -6.68 36.55 30.09
N PRO A 243 -6.89 36.94 31.36
CA PRO A 243 -6.26 36.26 32.50
C PRO A 243 -6.75 34.83 32.72
N VAL A 244 -7.95 34.51 32.24
CA VAL A 244 -8.49 33.15 32.15
C VAL A 244 -9.65 33.18 31.16
N ALA A 245 -9.70 32.22 30.25
CA ALA A 245 -10.92 31.85 29.58
C ALA A 245 -11.00 30.33 29.57
N LYS A 246 -12.02 29.81 30.25
CA LYS A 246 -12.39 28.39 30.25
C LYS A 246 -13.84 28.27 29.86
N LEU A 247 -14.12 27.38 28.92
CA LEU A 247 -15.45 27.12 28.38
C LEU A 247 -15.44 25.78 27.63
N THR A 248 -16.53 25.03 27.75
CA THR A 248 -16.71 23.73 27.09
C THR A 248 -17.84 23.84 26.08
N THR A 249 -17.65 23.45 24.83
CA THR A 249 -18.71 23.54 23.82
C THR A 249 -19.81 22.48 24.04
N ASP A 250 -20.92 22.59 23.33
CA ASP A 250 -21.97 21.56 23.34
C ASP A 250 -21.45 20.17 22.89
N SER A 251 -20.45 20.10 22.00
CA SER A 251 -19.83 18.85 21.53
C SER A 251 -18.88 18.20 22.55
N GLY A 252 -18.51 18.94 23.61
CA GLY A 252 -17.58 18.49 24.65
C GLY A 252 -16.13 18.96 24.47
N LEU A 253 -15.83 19.83 23.50
CA LEU A 253 -14.52 20.45 23.36
C LEU A 253 -14.27 21.44 24.51
N GLU A 254 -13.28 21.14 25.36
CA GLU A 254 -12.79 22.08 26.37
C GLU A 254 -11.82 23.08 25.73
N ILE A 255 -12.05 24.36 25.98
CA ILE A 255 -11.22 25.47 25.47
C ILE A 255 -10.65 26.24 26.65
N GLY A 256 -9.32 26.22 26.78
CA GLY A 256 -8.53 27.05 27.68
C GLY A 256 -7.72 28.08 26.90
N LEU A 257 -7.83 29.37 27.26
CA LEU A 257 -7.00 30.44 26.71
C LEU A 257 -6.51 31.37 27.85
N GLU A 258 -5.24 31.76 27.81
CA GLU A 258 -4.65 32.74 28.73
C GLU A 258 -3.61 33.61 28.01
N GLY A 259 -3.64 34.93 28.15
CA GLY A 259 -2.64 35.76 27.47
C GLY A 259 -2.78 37.27 27.60
N ARG A 260 -1.87 37.97 26.92
CA ARG A 260 -1.84 39.44 26.79
C ARG A 260 -1.34 39.85 25.42
N ILE A 261 -2.03 40.82 24.81
CA ILE A 261 -1.73 41.38 23.49
C ILE A 261 -1.80 42.91 23.60
N GLU A 262 -0.86 43.61 22.99
CA GLU A 262 -0.85 45.06 22.86
C GLU A 262 -0.87 45.43 21.37
N THR A 263 -1.92 46.13 20.94
CA THR A 263 -2.02 46.67 19.59
C THR A 263 -1.16 47.92 19.49
N ARG A 264 -0.22 47.96 18.54
CA ARG A 264 0.61 49.16 18.26
C ARG A 264 0.37 49.62 16.83
N ASP A 265 0.77 50.84 16.48
CA ASP A 265 0.65 51.36 15.10
C ASP A 265 1.47 50.53 14.10
N SER A 266 2.48 49.79 14.58
CA SER A 266 3.24 48.81 13.80
C SER A 266 2.50 47.48 13.58
N GLY A 267 1.55 47.13 14.44
CA GLY A 267 0.89 45.81 14.51
C GLY A 267 0.78 45.28 15.95
N PRO A 268 0.14 44.12 16.16
CA PRO A 268 -0.05 43.53 17.48
C PRO A 268 1.21 42.84 18.01
N VAL A 269 1.47 42.99 19.31
CA VAL A 269 2.61 42.39 20.01
C VAL A 269 2.12 41.69 21.28
N GLY A 270 2.48 40.43 21.52
CA GLY A 270 2.04 39.73 22.72
C GLY A 270 2.19 38.21 22.71
N THR A 271 1.59 37.56 23.69
CA THR A 271 1.56 36.10 23.79
C THR A 271 0.21 35.62 24.31
N LEU A 272 -0.35 34.62 23.63
CA LEU A 272 -1.57 33.91 24.01
C LEU A 272 -1.24 32.41 24.10
N ALA A 273 -1.35 31.83 25.29
CA ALA A 273 -1.35 30.40 25.49
C ALA A 273 -2.74 29.82 25.23
N TYR A 274 -2.77 28.60 24.70
CA TYR A 274 -4.00 27.84 24.49
C TYR A 274 -3.84 26.39 24.95
N ASP A 275 -4.95 25.80 25.36
CA ASP A 275 -5.09 24.39 25.71
C ASP A 275 -6.46 23.91 25.22
N PHE A 276 -6.48 22.97 24.29
CA PHE A 276 -7.70 22.39 23.73
C PHE A 276 -7.77 20.90 24.06
N VAL A 277 -8.90 20.43 24.59
CA VAL A 277 -9.13 19.00 24.88
C VAL A 277 -10.43 18.56 24.20
N GLY A 278 -10.31 17.69 23.20
CA GLY A 278 -11.43 17.05 22.52
C GLY A 278 -11.54 15.58 22.95
N PRO A 279 -12.42 15.22 23.91
CA PRO A 279 -12.58 13.86 24.40
C PRO A 279 -13.40 12.94 23.45
N SER A 280 -13.76 13.44 22.26
CA SER A 280 -14.57 12.72 21.27
C SER A 280 -14.27 13.24 19.86
N GLY A 281 -14.60 12.44 18.83
CA GLY A 281 -14.41 12.83 17.43
C GLY A 281 -15.24 14.05 17.05
N ASP A 282 -16.43 14.21 17.63
CA ASP A 282 -17.27 15.40 17.40
C ASP A 282 -16.68 16.66 18.07
N ALA A 283 -16.03 16.53 19.23
CA ALA A 283 -15.27 17.62 19.85
C ALA A 283 -14.01 17.98 19.04
N MET A 284 -13.32 17.00 18.45
CA MET A 284 -12.19 17.24 17.55
C MET A 284 -12.63 17.89 16.23
N ARG A 285 -13.76 17.49 15.65
CA ARG A 285 -14.36 18.18 14.48
C ARG A 285 -14.75 19.62 14.81
N ASP A 286 -15.29 19.87 15.99
CA ASP A 286 -15.60 21.23 16.48
C ASP A 286 -14.32 22.09 16.61
N LEU A 287 -13.21 21.52 17.07
CA LEU A 287 -11.91 22.20 17.12
C LEU A 287 -11.42 22.57 15.72
N VAL A 288 -11.42 21.62 14.78
CA VAL A 288 -11.01 21.84 13.39
C VAL A 288 -11.92 22.88 12.69
N ARG A 289 -13.22 22.88 13.00
CA ARG A 289 -14.17 23.90 12.55
C ARG A 289 -13.84 25.28 13.10
N LYS A 290 -13.67 25.41 14.42
CA LYS A 290 -13.38 26.70 15.08
C LYS A 290 -11.98 27.24 14.74
N ALA A 291 -11.05 26.37 14.35
CA ALA A 291 -9.76 26.75 13.76
C ALA A 291 -9.84 27.23 12.30
N GLY A 292 -11.00 27.11 11.63
CA GLY A 292 -11.19 27.48 10.22
C GLY A 292 -10.49 26.53 9.24
N LEU A 293 -10.22 25.28 9.64
CA LEU A 293 -9.53 24.29 8.82
C LEU A 293 -10.50 23.44 7.97
N LEU A 294 -11.77 23.29 8.39
CA LEU A 294 -12.78 22.55 7.62
C LEU A 294 -13.06 23.19 6.26
N ASP A 295 -13.24 24.52 6.22
CA ASP A 295 -13.49 25.30 5.00
C ASP A 295 -12.31 25.26 4.00
N VAL A 296 -11.20 24.65 4.40
CA VAL A 296 -9.90 24.70 3.74
C VAL A 296 -9.44 23.31 3.29
N ILE A 297 -9.52 22.31 4.19
CA ILE A 297 -9.02 20.95 3.96
C ILE A 297 -10.16 19.95 3.66
N GLY A 298 -11.42 20.30 4.00
CA GLY A 298 -12.58 19.42 3.91
C GLY A 298 -12.75 18.52 5.14
N GLU A 299 -14.00 18.15 5.43
CA GLU A 299 -14.36 17.44 6.67
C GLU A 299 -13.89 15.97 6.70
N ASP A 300 -13.94 15.28 5.56
CA ASP A 300 -13.56 13.87 5.43
C ASP A 300 -12.14 13.57 5.93
N ARG A 301 -11.22 14.53 5.76
CA ARG A 301 -9.79 14.41 6.15
C ARG A 301 -9.57 14.33 7.65
N PHE A 302 -10.55 14.72 8.46
CA PHE A 302 -10.50 14.68 9.93
C PHE A 302 -11.44 13.62 10.52
N SER A 303 -12.09 12.82 9.67
CA SER A 303 -13.06 11.79 10.09
C SER A 303 -12.45 10.70 10.98
N GLY A 304 -11.14 10.47 10.88
CA GLY A 304 -10.39 9.47 11.65
C GLY A 304 -10.03 9.86 13.08
N LEU A 305 -10.07 11.15 13.43
CA LEU A 305 -9.76 11.66 14.78
C LEU A 305 -10.88 11.28 15.75
N LYS A 306 -10.53 10.57 16.82
CA LYS A 306 -11.43 10.08 17.88
C LYS A 306 -11.28 10.86 19.17
N ASP A 307 -10.06 11.24 19.53
CA ASP A 307 -9.77 12.11 20.66
C ASP A 307 -8.45 12.88 20.46
N GLY A 308 -8.26 13.92 21.27
CA GLY A 308 -6.99 14.61 21.33
C GLY A 308 -6.89 15.72 22.35
N LYS A 309 -5.65 16.10 22.65
CA LYS A 309 -5.28 17.30 23.40
C LYS A 309 -4.21 18.04 22.61
N VAL A 310 -4.40 19.34 22.39
CA VAL A 310 -3.42 20.21 21.73
C VAL A 310 -3.27 21.49 22.55
N ALA A 311 -2.07 21.71 23.08
CA ALA A 311 -1.69 22.92 23.78
C ALA A 311 -0.66 23.72 22.96
N GLY A 312 -0.39 24.96 23.35
CA GLY A 312 0.58 25.77 22.64
C GLY A 312 0.61 27.25 22.97
N LEU A 313 1.37 28.00 22.17
CA LEU A 313 1.57 29.44 22.29
C LEU A 313 1.42 30.10 20.92
N VAL A 314 0.67 31.20 20.86
CA VAL A 314 0.70 32.20 19.78
C VAL A 314 1.50 33.41 20.27
N ARG A 315 2.59 33.74 19.58
CA ARG A 315 3.45 34.89 19.86
C ARG A 315 3.35 35.89 18.71
N LEU A 316 2.76 37.05 18.98
CA LEU A 316 2.57 38.12 18.01
C LEU A 316 3.70 39.14 18.13
N GLY A 317 4.19 39.64 16.99
CA GLY A 317 5.20 40.70 16.94
C GLY A 317 6.63 40.28 17.30
N LEU A 318 6.91 38.98 17.48
CA LEU A 318 8.18 38.49 18.02
C LEU A 318 9.37 38.65 17.06
N ARG A 319 9.20 38.28 15.78
CA ARG A 319 10.26 38.37 14.75
C ARG A 319 10.18 39.68 13.97
N GLY A 320 9.01 40.31 13.91
CA GLY A 320 8.78 41.60 13.27
C GLY A 320 7.35 42.12 13.49
N PRO A 321 7.06 43.36 13.09
CA PRO A 321 5.85 44.08 13.50
C PRO A 321 4.51 43.46 13.04
N LYS A 322 4.53 42.60 12.01
CA LYS A 322 3.36 41.87 11.51
C LYS A 322 3.47 40.34 11.66
N THR A 323 4.52 39.83 12.30
CA THR A 323 4.78 38.38 12.36
C THR A 323 3.93 37.70 13.43
N ALA A 324 3.50 36.48 13.18
CA ALA A 324 2.93 35.58 14.19
C ALA A 324 3.69 34.25 14.19
N ASP A 325 4.13 33.82 15.37
CA ASP A 325 4.74 32.50 15.58
C ASP A 325 3.79 31.66 16.43
N VAL A 326 3.48 30.44 16.00
CA VAL A 326 2.60 29.49 16.72
C VAL A 326 3.40 28.24 17.03
N THR A 327 3.35 27.74 18.27
CA THR A 327 3.90 26.44 18.64
C THR A 327 2.77 25.56 19.16
N PHE A 328 2.71 24.30 18.74
CA PHE A 328 1.70 23.33 19.17
C PHE A 328 2.34 22.01 19.59
N ASP A 329 1.86 21.44 20.68
CA ASP A 329 2.26 20.11 21.17
C ASP A 329 1.04 19.38 21.74
N GLY A 330 1.05 18.05 21.71
CA GLY A 330 -0.13 17.30 22.11
C GLY A 330 -0.13 15.80 21.83
N LEU A 331 -1.33 15.23 21.97
CA LEU A 331 -1.66 13.84 21.65
C LEU A 331 -2.92 13.82 20.77
N LEU A 332 -2.91 13.04 19.69
CA LEU A 332 -4.04 12.81 18.78
C LEU A 332 -4.20 11.30 18.59
N ASP A 333 -5.30 10.70 19.05
CA ASP A 333 -5.53 9.24 19.07
C ASP A 333 -4.38 8.42 19.68
N GLY A 334 -3.64 9.00 20.65
CA GLY A 334 -2.44 8.41 21.24
C GLY A 334 -1.13 8.63 20.48
N SER A 335 -1.16 9.24 19.29
CA SER A 335 0.02 9.71 18.55
C SER A 335 0.48 11.07 19.06
N LYS A 336 1.78 11.25 19.31
CA LYS A 336 2.36 12.51 19.82
C LYS A 336 2.54 13.52 18.70
N LEU A 337 1.88 14.68 18.84
CA LEU A 337 2.03 15.84 17.96
C LEU A 337 3.05 16.83 18.54
N ASP A 338 3.92 17.38 17.70
CA ASP A 338 4.79 18.52 17.99
C ASP A 338 4.94 19.39 16.73
N GLY A 339 5.03 20.70 16.87
CA GLY A 339 5.34 21.58 15.75
C GLY A 339 5.34 23.08 16.03
N ARG A 340 5.75 23.81 14.98
CA ARG A 340 5.92 25.27 14.96
C ARG A 340 5.50 25.81 13.59
N ALA A 341 4.74 26.89 13.59
CA ALA A 341 4.43 27.68 12.41
C ALA A 341 4.92 29.12 12.60
N GLU A 342 5.49 29.69 11.54
CA GLU A 342 5.97 31.07 11.47
C GLU A 342 5.26 31.75 10.30
N PHE A 343 4.61 32.89 10.55
CA PHE A 343 3.82 33.62 9.56
C PHE A 343 4.31 35.07 9.49
N ASP A 344 5.00 35.45 8.41
CA ASP A 344 5.62 36.79 8.32
C ASP A 344 4.59 37.90 8.08
N GLY A 345 3.47 37.55 7.43
CA GLY A 345 2.29 38.40 7.27
C GLY A 345 1.25 38.26 8.39
N GLY A 346 1.54 37.50 9.44
CA GLY A 346 0.60 37.18 10.51
C GLY A 346 -0.45 36.12 10.12
N ILE A 347 -1.28 35.73 11.08
CA ILE A 347 -2.18 34.57 10.95
C ILE A 347 -3.17 34.74 9.78
N ALA A 348 -3.69 35.94 9.54
CA ALA A 348 -4.63 36.18 8.45
C ALA A 348 -4.03 35.98 7.04
N ASN A 349 -2.72 36.22 6.86
CA ASN A 349 -2.04 36.20 5.55
C ASN A 349 -1.13 34.98 5.37
N TRP A 350 -1.36 33.90 6.13
CA TRP A 350 -0.48 32.72 6.20
C TRP A 350 -0.20 32.03 4.85
N ARG A 351 -1.11 32.19 3.87
CA ARG A 351 -0.92 31.70 2.49
C ARG A 351 -0.25 32.72 1.56
N SER A 352 -0.62 33.99 1.68
CA SER A 352 -0.30 35.06 0.73
C SER A 352 1.01 35.79 1.05
N GLN A 353 1.58 35.58 2.24
CA GLN A 353 2.90 36.04 2.67
C GLN A 353 3.80 34.85 3.01
N PRO A 354 5.13 35.05 3.15
CA PRO A 354 6.04 33.97 3.52
C PRO A 354 5.64 33.33 4.86
N SER A 355 5.67 32.01 4.87
CA SER A 355 5.47 31.21 6.07
C SER A 355 6.43 30.03 6.14
N ARG A 356 6.62 29.50 7.34
CA ARG A 356 7.37 28.26 7.58
C ARG A 356 6.57 27.39 8.54
N LEU A 357 6.23 26.17 8.14
CA LEU A 357 5.57 25.20 9.00
C LEU A 357 6.49 24.01 9.20
N GLN A 358 6.67 23.58 10.44
CA GLN A 358 7.29 22.32 10.81
C GLN A 358 6.33 21.58 11.74
N ALA A 359 6.03 20.33 11.41
CA ALA A 359 5.21 19.46 12.26
C ALA A 359 5.75 18.03 12.23
N THR A 360 5.63 17.33 13.35
CA THR A 360 5.93 15.91 13.50
C THR A 360 4.80 15.21 14.24
N LEU A 361 4.46 14.00 13.79
CA LEU A 361 3.47 13.13 14.41
C LEU A 361 4.11 11.74 14.60
N ASP A 362 4.39 11.40 15.85
CA ASP A 362 5.04 10.16 16.27
C ASP A 362 3.97 9.20 16.82
N ALA A 363 3.76 8.07 16.14
CA ALA A 363 2.69 7.13 16.41
C ALA A 363 3.24 5.74 16.79
N PRO A 364 2.62 5.02 17.75
CA PRO A 364 3.03 3.66 18.10
C PRO A 364 2.95 2.65 16.94
N THR A 365 2.11 2.92 15.93
CA THR A 365 1.96 2.08 14.73
C THR A 365 1.71 2.92 13.47
N LEU A 366 2.14 2.43 12.32
CA LEU A 366 1.80 3.02 11.01
C LEU A 366 0.28 3.07 10.78
N SER A 367 -0.48 2.08 11.22
CA SER A 367 -1.94 2.08 11.11
C SER A 367 -2.62 3.14 11.99
N GLY A 368 -2.06 3.43 13.17
CA GLY A 368 -2.50 4.53 14.03
C GLY A 368 -2.20 5.89 13.38
N LEU A 369 -0.98 6.06 12.87
CA LEU A 369 -0.56 7.26 12.15
C LEU A 369 -1.50 7.59 10.98
N LEU A 370 -1.80 6.60 10.15
CA LEU A 370 -2.69 6.77 8.99
C LEU A 370 -4.13 7.04 9.41
N ALA A 371 -4.63 6.40 10.47
CA ALA A 371 -5.95 6.70 11.02
C ALA A 371 -6.07 8.15 11.52
N THR A 372 -5.08 8.65 12.27
CA THR A 372 -5.01 10.05 12.72
C THR A 372 -4.93 11.04 11.54
N LEU A 373 -4.33 10.62 10.42
CA LEU A 373 -4.31 11.39 9.16
C LEU A 373 -5.56 11.21 8.28
N GLY A 374 -6.60 10.50 8.75
CA GLY A 374 -7.85 10.28 8.03
C GLY A 374 -7.82 9.19 6.94
N HIS A 375 -6.81 8.30 6.96
CA HIS A 375 -6.64 7.20 5.99
C HIS A 375 -6.82 5.86 6.73
N SER A 376 -8.04 5.34 6.77
CA SER A 376 -8.42 4.10 7.49
C SER A 376 -8.37 2.82 6.62
N GLY A 377 -7.74 2.88 5.45
CA GLY A 377 -7.78 1.81 4.43
C GLY A 377 -6.78 0.67 4.62
N GLY A 378 -7.29 -0.57 4.66
CA GLY A 378 -6.66 -1.74 4.05
C GLY A 378 -5.45 -2.42 4.73
N ILE A 379 -4.69 -1.77 5.62
CA ILE A 379 -3.53 -2.42 6.25
C ILE A 379 -3.99 -3.46 7.30
N ALA A 380 -3.89 -4.73 6.95
CA ALA A 380 -4.12 -5.84 7.89
C ALA A 380 -3.18 -5.72 9.11
N ALA A 381 -3.73 -5.84 10.32
CA ALA A 381 -3.03 -5.47 11.55
C ALA A 381 -1.86 -6.41 11.92
N LYS A 382 -0.63 -6.04 11.52
CA LYS A 382 0.68 -6.62 11.91
C LYS A 382 1.84 -5.72 11.44
N PRO A 383 3.02 -5.74 12.09
CA PRO A 383 3.28 -5.66 13.53
C PRO A 383 3.26 -4.20 14.04
N GLN A 384 3.42 -3.98 15.35
CA GLN A 384 3.45 -2.65 15.95
C GLN A 384 4.83 -2.00 15.86
N ASN A 385 5.20 -1.54 14.67
CA ASN A 385 6.42 -0.75 14.47
C ASN A 385 6.09 0.75 14.60
N PRO A 386 6.81 1.53 15.43
CA PRO A 386 6.65 2.97 15.53
C PRO A 386 6.76 3.63 14.16
N ALA A 387 5.95 4.66 13.93
CA ALA A 387 5.88 5.38 12.68
C ALA A 387 5.89 6.89 12.91
N LEU A 388 6.73 7.59 12.14
CA LEU A 388 6.90 9.03 12.19
C LEU A 388 6.41 9.64 10.89
N ALA A 389 5.44 10.56 10.97
CA ALA A 389 5.21 11.54 9.92
C ALA A 389 5.93 12.85 10.25
N SER A 390 6.52 13.50 9.25
CA SER A 390 6.98 14.88 9.36
C SER A 390 6.55 15.71 8.15
N LEU A 391 6.33 17.00 8.40
CA LEU A 391 5.98 18.00 7.42
C LEU A 391 6.89 19.20 7.65
N LEU A 392 7.57 19.64 6.60
CA LEU A 392 8.31 20.90 6.55
C LEU A 392 7.88 21.67 5.31
N THR A 393 7.38 22.90 5.48
CA THR A 393 7.13 23.83 4.36
C THR A 393 7.79 25.17 4.62
N SER A 394 8.24 25.85 3.56
CA SER A 394 8.85 27.17 3.66
C SER A 394 8.67 28.00 2.38
N GLY A 395 8.24 29.25 2.53
CA GLY A 395 7.97 30.21 1.45
C GLY A 395 6.51 30.65 1.43
N THR A 396 6.07 31.26 0.34
CA THR A 396 4.68 31.73 0.19
C THR A 396 3.82 30.63 -0.43
N LEU A 397 2.90 30.05 0.34
CA LEU A 397 2.06 28.94 -0.13
C LEU A 397 1.22 29.30 -1.37
N ALA A 398 0.66 30.51 -1.48
CA ALA A 398 -0.14 30.91 -2.63
C ALA A 398 0.62 30.92 -3.97
N SER A 399 1.94 31.06 -3.94
CA SER A 399 2.83 31.09 -5.12
C SER A 399 3.83 29.92 -5.19
N GLY A 400 3.67 28.91 -4.33
CA GLY A 400 4.50 27.71 -4.32
C GLY A 400 5.62 27.75 -3.27
N ALA A 401 5.30 27.33 -2.04
CA ALA A 401 6.30 27.08 -0.99
C ALA A 401 7.09 25.80 -1.30
N VAL A 402 8.35 25.71 -0.86
CA VAL A 402 9.11 24.45 -0.85
C VAL A 402 8.56 23.56 0.26
N SER A 403 8.32 22.29 -0.04
CA SER A 403 7.68 21.34 0.87
C SER A 403 8.39 19.99 0.87
N GLN A 404 8.60 19.46 2.07
CA GLN A 404 9.03 18.09 2.32
C GLN A 404 7.99 17.41 3.20
N ILE A 405 7.58 16.20 2.81
CA ILE A 405 6.67 15.35 3.59
C ILE A 405 7.36 14.00 3.71
N GLU A 406 7.45 13.47 4.92
CA GLU A 406 8.08 12.18 5.18
C GLU A 406 7.15 11.32 6.04
N VAL A 407 7.00 10.05 5.68
CA VAL A 407 6.33 9.03 6.48
C VAL A 407 7.27 7.83 6.55
N SER A 408 7.70 7.44 7.75
CA SER A 408 8.72 6.42 7.96
C SER A 408 8.36 5.46 9.10
N SER A 409 8.79 4.21 8.98
CA SER A 409 8.81 3.17 10.00
C SER A 409 9.89 2.14 9.62
N GLN A 410 10.03 1.04 10.38
CA GLN A 410 11.10 0.04 10.16
C GLN A 410 11.19 -0.50 8.72
N ASP A 411 10.05 -0.82 8.09
CA ASP A 411 9.98 -1.51 6.79
C ASP A 411 9.31 -0.66 5.69
N PHE A 412 9.12 0.63 5.97
CA PHE A 412 8.41 1.57 5.11
C PHE A 412 9.03 2.97 5.23
N ASP A 413 9.36 3.56 4.09
CA ASP A 413 9.93 4.89 3.96
C ASP A 413 9.33 5.56 2.72
N MET A 414 8.76 6.75 2.92
CA MET A 414 8.15 7.55 1.86
C MET A 414 8.52 9.02 2.07
N ARG A 415 9.23 9.61 1.12
CA ARG A 415 9.71 11.00 1.16
C ARG A 415 9.29 11.76 -0.09
N PHE A 416 8.41 12.74 0.08
CA PHE A 416 8.12 13.75 -0.94
C PHE A 416 9.03 14.96 -0.76
N HIS A 417 9.65 15.43 -1.83
CA HIS A 417 10.37 16.70 -1.90
C HIS A 417 9.94 17.49 -3.14
N GLY A 418 9.44 18.70 -2.94
CA GLY A 418 8.90 19.50 -4.04
C GLY A 418 8.38 20.87 -3.63
N ARG A 419 7.34 21.32 -4.32
CA ARG A 419 6.62 22.57 -4.04
C ARG A 419 5.14 22.30 -3.80
N ALA A 420 4.58 23.00 -2.82
CA ALA A 420 3.14 23.05 -2.56
C ALA A 420 2.61 24.44 -2.87
N GLN A 421 1.58 24.53 -3.73
CA GLN A 421 0.93 25.78 -4.08
C GLN A 421 -0.54 25.75 -3.65
N TRP A 422 -0.97 26.75 -2.88
CA TRP A 422 -2.32 26.84 -2.33
C TRP A 422 -2.88 28.27 -2.37
N PRO A 423 -3.50 28.67 -3.49
CA PRO A 423 -4.24 29.93 -3.61
C PRO A 423 -5.52 29.91 -2.76
N GLU A 424 -5.99 31.07 -2.32
CA GLU A 424 -7.16 31.19 -1.42
C GLU A 424 -8.49 30.63 -1.97
N LYS A 425 -8.61 30.50 -3.29
CA LYS A 425 -9.83 30.04 -4.00
C LYS A 425 -9.53 28.87 -4.93
N SER A 426 -8.58 28.01 -4.57
CA SER A 426 -8.17 26.86 -5.38
C SER A 426 -7.66 25.74 -4.49
N ASP A 427 -7.73 24.51 -5.01
CA ASP A 427 -7.21 23.34 -4.30
C ASP A 427 -5.68 23.42 -4.15
N LEU A 428 -5.17 22.62 -3.21
CA LEU A 428 -3.74 22.38 -3.04
C LEU A 428 -3.15 21.67 -4.27
N ALA A 429 -2.28 22.37 -4.99
CA ALA A 429 -1.42 21.80 -6.02
C ALA A 429 -0.07 21.35 -5.42
N LEU A 430 0.48 20.25 -5.94
CA LEU A 430 1.76 19.67 -5.51
C LEU A 430 2.61 19.37 -6.75
N ASN A 431 3.92 19.60 -6.69
CA ASN A 431 4.84 19.27 -7.77
C ASN A 431 6.20 18.88 -7.18
N GLY A 432 6.66 17.65 -7.38
CA GLY A 432 7.93 17.18 -6.83
C GLY A 432 8.18 15.69 -7.00
N LEU A 433 9.30 15.23 -6.44
CA LEU A 433 9.67 13.82 -6.42
C LEU A 433 9.15 13.16 -5.15
N LEU A 434 8.69 11.92 -5.28
CA LEU A 434 8.35 11.00 -4.20
C LEU A 434 9.28 9.79 -4.28
N ASP A 435 10.21 9.70 -3.34
CA ASP A 435 10.95 8.47 -3.09
C ASP A 435 10.09 7.55 -2.23
N VAL A 436 9.98 6.28 -2.63
CA VAL A 436 9.25 5.24 -1.90
C VAL A 436 10.11 3.99 -1.76
N LYS A 437 10.11 3.42 -0.57
CA LYS A 437 10.69 2.12 -0.24
C LYS A 437 9.79 1.43 0.78
N ALA A 438 9.03 0.43 0.34
CA ALA A 438 8.15 -0.35 1.18
C ALA A 438 8.43 -1.84 1.00
N ALA A 439 8.61 -2.59 2.09
CA ALA A 439 8.66 -4.06 2.03
C ALA A 439 7.32 -4.66 1.54
N GLN A 440 6.23 -3.92 1.67
CA GLN A 440 4.90 -4.29 1.19
C GLN A 440 4.25 -3.09 0.48
N SER A 441 4.05 -3.20 -0.82
CA SER A 441 3.47 -2.17 -1.69
C SER A 441 2.11 -1.68 -1.18
N ALA A 442 1.27 -2.59 -0.65
CA ALA A 442 -0.01 -2.28 -0.02
C ALA A 442 0.07 -1.16 1.06
N GLN A 443 1.18 -1.05 1.79
CA GLN A 443 1.39 0.02 2.76
C GLN A 443 1.53 1.39 2.07
N ALA A 444 2.30 1.46 0.97
CA ALA A 444 2.47 2.69 0.18
C ALA A 444 1.15 3.15 -0.48
N PHE A 445 0.37 2.21 -1.00
CA PHE A 445 -0.95 2.50 -1.55
C PHE A 445 -1.94 2.97 -0.47
N ALA A 446 -1.89 2.39 0.74
CA ALA A 446 -2.70 2.85 1.87
C ALA A 446 -2.37 4.29 2.31
N VAL A 447 -1.09 4.72 2.28
CA VAL A 447 -0.71 6.14 2.52
C VAL A 447 -1.32 7.07 1.47
N ALA A 448 -1.46 6.61 0.22
CA ALA A 448 -2.15 7.33 -0.85
C ALA A 448 -3.69 7.26 -0.76
N GLY A 449 -4.26 6.58 0.25
CA GLY A 449 -5.70 6.37 0.41
C GLY A 449 -6.29 5.29 -0.49
N LEU A 450 -5.46 4.46 -1.12
CA LEU A 450 -5.87 3.38 -2.01
C LEU A 450 -5.85 2.03 -1.29
N SER A 451 -7.04 1.48 -1.02
CA SER A 451 -7.20 0.11 -0.53
C SER A 451 -7.05 -0.86 -1.70
N LEU A 452 -6.04 -1.73 -1.65
CA LEU A 452 -5.85 -2.82 -2.62
C LEU A 452 -6.46 -4.14 -2.11
N PRO A 453 -6.87 -5.05 -3.00
CA PRO A 453 -7.20 -6.43 -2.64
C PRO A 453 -6.05 -7.13 -1.92
N GLY A 454 -6.37 -8.11 -1.06
CA GLY A 454 -5.41 -8.81 -0.21
C GLY A 454 -4.29 -9.52 -0.99
N GLY A 455 -4.52 -9.87 -2.26
CA GLY A 455 -3.56 -10.62 -3.05
C GLY A 455 -2.32 -9.89 -3.58
N LEU A 456 -2.15 -8.59 -3.27
CA LEU A 456 -0.90 -7.84 -3.45
C LEU A 456 -0.05 -7.71 -2.17
N THR A 457 -0.43 -8.38 -1.09
CA THR A 457 0.40 -8.43 0.13
C THR A 457 1.73 -9.13 -0.12
N ASN A 458 2.80 -8.65 0.54
CA ASN A 458 4.19 -9.13 0.43
C ASN A 458 4.94 -8.83 -0.90
N VAL A 459 4.41 -7.98 -1.79
CA VAL A 459 5.17 -7.49 -2.95
C VAL A 459 5.94 -6.21 -2.55
N PRO A 460 7.28 -6.16 -2.55
CA PRO A 460 8.03 -4.96 -2.22
C PRO A 460 7.89 -3.89 -3.33
N LEU A 461 7.97 -2.62 -2.95
CA LEU A 461 7.94 -1.45 -3.84
C LEU A 461 9.13 -0.54 -3.54
N GLN A 462 9.94 -0.22 -4.56
CA GLN A 462 11.05 0.72 -4.39
C GLN A 462 11.29 1.57 -5.66
N GLY A 463 11.42 2.88 -5.50
CA GLY A 463 11.87 3.78 -6.57
C GLY A 463 11.45 5.22 -6.35
N THR A 464 11.64 6.04 -7.39
CA THR A 464 11.27 7.46 -7.38
C THR A 464 10.14 7.71 -8.37
N LEU A 465 9.14 8.48 -7.94
CA LEU A 465 7.96 8.88 -8.70
C LEU A 465 7.93 10.41 -8.82
N ASP A 466 7.79 10.94 -10.03
CA ASP A 466 7.48 12.37 -10.23
C ASP A 466 5.96 12.55 -10.05
N LEU A 467 5.58 13.32 -9.02
CA LEU A 467 4.22 13.64 -8.64
C LEU A 467 3.86 15.07 -9.01
N HIS A 468 2.83 15.22 -9.82
CA HIS A 468 2.19 16.48 -10.10
C HIS A 468 0.69 16.41 -9.82
N ARG A 469 0.18 17.28 -8.94
CA ARG A 469 -1.25 17.45 -8.68
C ARG A 469 -1.69 18.83 -9.16
N ASP A 470 -2.62 18.86 -10.12
CA ASP A 470 -3.41 20.04 -10.48
C ASP A 470 -4.88 19.78 -10.11
N LYS A 471 -5.44 20.63 -9.24
CA LYS A 471 -6.80 20.49 -8.69
C LYS A 471 -7.06 19.10 -8.06
N SER A 472 -7.98 18.33 -8.63
CA SER A 472 -8.34 16.97 -8.24
C SER A 472 -7.66 15.87 -9.06
N ALA A 473 -6.80 16.23 -10.03
CA ALA A 473 -6.06 15.28 -10.86
C ALA A 473 -4.62 15.13 -10.37
N TRP A 474 -4.27 13.89 -10.02
CA TRP A 474 -2.90 13.46 -9.81
C TRP A 474 -2.32 12.95 -11.13
N ILE A 475 -1.07 13.29 -11.39
CA ILE A 475 -0.26 12.77 -12.47
C ILE A 475 0.99 12.18 -11.83
N VAL A 476 1.20 10.89 -12.05
CA VAL A 476 2.31 10.11 -11.50
C VAL A 476 3.16 9.63 -12.67
N THR A 477 4.43 10.02 -12.70
CA THR A 477 5.40 9.54 -13.70
C THR A 477 6.45 8.68 -13.01
N ALA A 478 6.47 7.38 -13.33
CA ALA A 478 7.42 6.41 -12.80
C ALA A 478 8.61 6.25 -13.73
N GLN A 479 9.82 6.18 -13.17
CA GLN A 479 11.05 5.87 -13.90
C GLN A 479 11.80 4.74 -13.16
N ASN A 480 11.84 3.55 -13.76
CA ASN A 480 12.52 2.35 -13.23
C ASN A 480 12.13 1.98 -11.78
N VAL A 481 10.85 2.05 -11.45
CA VAL A 481 10.32 1.69 -10.13
C VAL A 481 10.19 0.17 -10.02
N SER A 482 10.83 -0.45 -9.03
CA SER A 482 10.72 -1.88 -8.75
C SER A 482 9.43 -2.19 -8.00
N LEU A 483 8.69 -3.20 -8.46
CA LEU A 483 7.52 -3.78 -7.81
C LEU A 483 7.65 -5.31 -7.87
N GLY A 484 8.09 -5.92 -6.77
CA GLY A 484 8.61 -7.30 -6.80
C GLY A 484 9.77 -7.41 -7.81
N ASP A 485 9.75 -8.48 -8.61
CA ASP A 485 10.73 -8.76 -9.66
C ASP A 485 10.52 -7.94 -10.97
N SER A 486 9.46 -7.12 -11.01
CA SER A 486 9.13 -6.28 -12.17
C SER A 486 9.61 -4.83 -11.99
N THR A 487 10.10 -4.23 -13.07
CA THR A 487 10.52 -2.82 -13.14
C THR A 487 9.55 -2.03 -14.02
N LEU A 488 8.86 -1.05 -13.44
CA LEU A 488 7.85 -0.24 -14.10
C LEU A 488 8.39 1.14 -14.48
N SER A 489 7.95 1.65 -15.63
CA SER A 489 8.12 3.04 -16.05
C SER A 489 6.87 3.52 -16.77
N GLY A 490 6.58 4.82 -16.78
CA GLY A 490 5.43 5.35 -17.52
C GLY A 490 4.75 6.53 -16.83
N ARG A 491 3.57 6.88 -17.30
CA ARG A 491 2.78 8.01 -16.81
C ARG A 491 1.32 7.62 -16.65
N VAL A 492 0.78 7.88 -15.48
CA VAL A 492 -0.60 7.61 -15.09
C VAL A 492 -1.23 8.89 -14.55
N THR A 493 -2.46 9.17 -14.95
CA THR A 493 -3.28 10.25 -14.44
C THR A 493 -4.44 9.64 -13.66
N ALA A 494 -4.59 10.01 -12.39
CA ALA A 494 -5.70 9.61 -11.53
C ALA A 494 -6.51 10.85 -11.14
N ALA A 495 -7.77 10.92 -11.56
CA ALA A 495 -8.69 12.01 -11.23
C ALA A 495 -9.87 11.48 -10.42
N THR A 496 -10.14 12.10 -9.27
CA THR A 496 -11.27 11.73 -8.40
C THR A 496 -12.38 12.77 -8.49
N ALA A 497 -13.61 12.33 -8.72
CA ALA A 497 -14.80 13.16 -8.76
C ALA A 497 -15.97 12.45 -8.05
N SER A 498 -16.62 13.13 -7.10
CA SER A 498 -17.78 12.60 -6.34
C SER A 498 -17.57 11.18 -5.77
N GLY A 499 -16.37 10.89 -5.26
CA GLY A 499 -16.01 9.58 -4.68
C GLY A 499 -15.65 8.47 -5.69
N ALA A 500 -15.82 8.71 -6.99
CA ALA A 500 -15.34 7.82 -8.05
C ALA A 500 -13.95 8.25 -8.53
N THR A 501 -13.03 7.31 -8.71
CA THR A 501 -11.68 7.57 -9.21
C THR A 501 -11.52 7.00 -10.61
N ARG A 502 -11.02 7.81 -11.55
CA ARG A 502 -10.68 7.41 -12.91
C ARG A 502 -9.17 7.46 -13.09
N ILE A 503 -8.59 6.36 -13.57
CA ILE A 503 -7.15 6.17 -13.79
C ILE A 503 -6.90 5.89 -15.27
N ASP A 504 -6.27 6.81 -15.99
CA ASP A 504 -5.88 6.65 -17.40
C ASP A 504 -4.36 6.75 -17.54
N GLY A 505 -3.74 6.03 -18.47
CA GLY A 505 -2.30 6.20 -18.72
C GLY A 505 -1.63 5.16 -19.59
N SER A 506 -0.30 5.26 -19.63
CA SER A 506 0.56 4.27 -20.29
C SER A 506 1.72 3.87 -19.38
N ILE A 507 1.85 2.57 -19.15
CA ILE A 507 2.94 1.96 -18.38
C ILE A 507 3.72 0.97 -19.24
N PHE A 508 4.99 0.77 -18.89
CA PHE A 508 5.90 -0.19 -19.46
C PHE A 508 6.53 -1.02 -18.34
N THR A 509 6.66 -2.33 -18.54
CA THR A 509 7.31 -3.25 -17.59
C THR A 509 8.28 -4.20 -18.28
N ASN A 510 9.30 -4.68 -17.57
CA ASN A 510 10.15 -5.77 -18.04
C ASN A 510 9.39 -7.11 -18.13
N ARG A 511 8.49 -7.39 -17.17
CA ARG A 511 7.84 -8.70 -17.02
C ARG A 511 6.41 -8.54 -16.49
N ILE A 512 5.51 -9.36 -17.02
CA ILE A 512 4.17 -9.61 -16.52
C ILE A 512 4.01 -11.11 -16.31
N MET A 513 3.58 -11.53 -15.13
CA MET A 513 3.16 -12.91 -14.86
C MET A 513 1.64 -12.94 -14.65
N VAL A 514 0.92 -13.72 -15.46
CA VAL A 514 -0.56 -13.77 -15.40
C VAL A 514 -1.07 -14.21 -14.01
N PRO A 515 -0.51 -15.24 -13.34
CA PRO A 515 -0.94 -15.58 -11.98
C PRO A 515 -0.82 -14.44 -10.96
N VAL A 516 0.21 -13.60 -11.08
CA VAL A 516 0.45 -12.45 -10.18
C VAL A 516 -0.51 -11.30 -10.49
N LEU A 517 -0.88 -11.09 -11.75
CA LEU A 517 -1.97 -10.16 -12.09
C LEU A 517 -3.33 -10.65 -11.56
N LEU A 518 -3.57 -11.96 -11.57
CA LEU A 518 -4.82 -12.53 -11.07
C LEU A 518 -4.91 -12.48 -9.54
N SER A 519 -3.79 -12.61 -8.80
CA SER A 519 -3.83 -12.41 -7.35
C SER A 519 -4.16 -10.95 -6.98
N ALA A 520 -3.85 -9.99 -7.84
CA ALA A 520 -4.19 -8.58 -7.60
C ALA A 520 -5.70 -8.28 -7.53
N VAL A 521 -6.56 -9.25 -7.89
CA VAL A 521 -8.02 -9.17 -7.77
C VAL A 521 -8.62 -10.27 -6.88
N THR A 522 -7.80 -10.89 -6.01
CA THR A 522 -8.26 -11.88 -5.02
C THR A 522 -8.05 -11.43 -3.57
N ASP A 523 -8.80 -12.05 -2.65
CA ASP A 523 -8.69 -11.85 -1.21
C ASP A 523 -7.39 -12.42 -0.60
N ALA A 524 -6.82 -13.46 -1.20
CA ALA A 524 -5.59 -14.13 -0.76
C ALA A 524 -4.35 -13.78 -1.62
N PRO A 525 -3.13 -13.76 -1.05
CA PRO A 525 -1.86 -13.59 -1.76
C PRO A 525 -1.58 -14.69 -2.79
N ALA A 526 -0.81 -14.35 -3.83
CA ALA A 526 -0.23 -15.34 -4.72
C ALA A 526 0.63 -16.33 -3.94
N SER A 527 0.26 -17.61 -3.98
CA SER A 527 1.12 -18.73 -3.61
C SER A 527 2.20 -18.91 -4.68
N VAL A 528 3.27 -18.12 -4.61
CA VAL A 528 4.45 -18.35 -5.46
C VAL A 528 5.10 -19.66 -5.01
N PRO A 529 5.19 -20.71 -5.86
CA PRO A 529 5.93 -21.91 -5.49
C PRO A 529 7.41 -21.55 -5.33
N ALA A 530 7.98 -21.86 -4.17
CA ALA A 530 9.42 -21.71 -3.96
C ALA A 530 10.17 -22.54 -5.01
N PRO A 531 11.28 -22.04 -5.58
CA PRO A 531 12.08 -22.83 -6.51
C PRO A 531 12.55 -24.11 -5.80
N ALA A 532 12.21 -25.27 -6.37
CA ALA A 532 12.50 -26.58 -5.79
C ALA A 532 14.02 -26.88 -5.81
N ALA A 533 14.74 -26.33 -4.84
CA ALA A 533 16.14 -26.60 -4.63
C ALA A 533 16.34 -28.06 -4.21
N GLY A 534 16.72 -28.91 -5.16
CA GLY A 534 17.25 -30.25 -4.88
C GLY A 534 16.32 -31.45 -5.12
N ALA A 535 15.33 -31.36 -6.00
CA ALA A 535 14.55 -32.53 -6.44
C ALA A 535 15.28 -33.40 -7.50
N ALA A 536 16.59 -33.65 -7.31
CA ALA A 536 17.37 -34.55 -8.14
C ALA A 536 17.25 -36.00 -7.64
N ASN A 537 16.04 -36.58 -7.77
CA ASN A 537 15.75 -38.02 -7.84
C ASN A 537 14.24 -38.25 -7.72
N VAL A 538 13.57 -38.67 -8.80
CA VAL A 538 12.21 -39.23 -8.73
C VAL A 538 12.16 -40.48 -9.60
N ASN A 539 12.41 -41.64 -8.98
CA ASN A 539 11.80 -42.88 -9.46
C ASN A 539 10.31 -42.85 -9.08
N ALA A 540 9.44 -43.29 -9.99
CA ALA A 540 8.00 -43.08 -9.86
C ALA A 540 7.38 -43.76 -8.62
N GLY A 541 6.48 -43.05 -7.94
CA GLY A 541 5.67 -43.57 -6.85
C GLY A 541 5.34 -42.53 -5.79
N ASN A 542 4.08 -42.06 -5.77
CA ASN A 542 3.46 -41.13 -4.82
C ASN A 542 3.82 -39.63 -4.96
N GLY A 543 2.81 -38.85 -5.39
CA GLY A 543 2.60 -37.48 -4.92
C GLY A 543 3.76 -36.50 -5.07
N ALA A 544 4.26 -36.28 -6.29
CA ALA A 544 5.01 -35.06 -6.56
C ALA A 544 4.13 -33.85 -6.20
N VAL A 545 4.65 -32.92 -5.40
CA VAL A 545 3.93 -31.70 -5.03
C VAL A 545 3.72 -30.89 -6.30
N VAL A 546 2.49 -30.91 -6.80
CA VAL A 546 2.06 -30.18 -7.99
C VAL A 546 2.32 -28.69 -7.73
N ALA A 547 3.17 -28.08 -8.55
CA ALA A 547 3.43 -26.65 -8.45
C ALA A 547 2.14 -25.89 -8.74
N GLN A 548 1.57 -25.25 -7.73
CA GLN A 548 0.28 -24.58 -7.84
C GLN A 548 0.45 -23.26 -8.60
N VAL A 549 0.14 -23.28 -9.90
CA VAL A 549 0.38 -22.16 -10.83
C VAL A 549 -0.62 -21.02 -10.61
N TRP A 550 -1.85 -21.34 -10.20
CA TRP A 550 -2.98 -20.40 -10.18
C TRP A 550 -3.41 -20.04 -8.75
N PRO A 551 -3.78 -18.78 -8.45
CA PRO A 551 -4.27 -18.41 -7.13
C PRO A 551 -5.61 -19.08 -6.77
N GLU A 552 -5.73 -19.54 -5.53
CA GLU A 552 -6.97 -20.10 -4.96
C GLU A 552 -7.89 -19.06 -4.32
N GLY A 553 -7.40 -17.84 -4.11
CA GLY A 553 -8.17 -16.77 -3.46
C GLY A 553 -9.48 -16.47 -4.18
N LEU A 554 -10.50 -16.11 -3.40
CA LEU A 554 -11.78 -15.69 -3.95
C LEU A 554 -11.62 -14.34 -4.63
N PHE A 555 -12.29 -14.14 -5.77
CA PHE A 555 -12.27 -12.86 -6.48
C PHE A 555 -12.93 -11.75 -5.65
N ASP A 556 -12.17 -10.70 -5.32
CA ASP A 556 -12.65 -9.51 -4.63
C ASP A 556 -12.55 -8.25 -5.51
N PHE A 557 -13.69 -7.90 -6.12
CA PHE A 557 -13.86 -6.64 -6.85
C PHE A 557 -14.35 -5.49 -5.95
N ALA A 558 -14.63 -5.71 -4.66
CA ALA A 558 -15.23 -4.68 -3.80
C ALA A 558 -14.25 -3.53 -3.50
N ALA A 559 -12.96 -3.84 -3.26
CA ALA A 559 -11.92 -2.82 -3.07
C ALA A 559 -11.77 -1.86 -4.26
N LEU A 560 -12.17 -2.29 -5.46
CA LEU A 560 -12.05 -1.53 -6.71
C LEU A 560 -13.40 -0.95 -7.19
N GLY A 561 -14.50 -1.13 -6.43
CA GLY A 561 -15.86 -0.83 -6.88
C GLY A 561 -16.15 0.63 -7.26
N ASN A 562 -15.36 1.58 -6.76
CA ASN A 562 -15.44 3.01 -7.11
C ASN A 562 -14.32 3.48 -8.05
N THR A 563 -13.55 2.56 -8.65
CA THR A 563 -12.39 2.88 -9.50
C THR A 563 -12.59 2.37 -10.92
N THR A 564 -12.41 3.25 -11.90
CA THR A 564 -12.34 2.91 -13.33
C THR A 564 -10.90 3.08 -13.80
N VAL A 565 -10.35 2.10 -14.51
CA VAL A 565 -8.96 2.09 -14.99
C VAL A 565 -8.94 1.87 -16.51
N ALA A 566 -8.08 2.59 -17.23
CA ALA A 566 -7.81 2.40 -18.65
C ALA A 566 -6.30 2.61 -18.91
N LEU A 567 -5.54 1.52 -18.97
CA LEU A 567 -4.08 1.54 -19.09
C LEU A 567 -3.61 0.85 -20.38
N LYS A 568 -2.77 1.56 -21.14
CA LYS A 568 -1.92 0.95 -22.17
C LYS A 568 -0.68 0.37 -21.49
N VAL A 569 -0.48 -0.94 -21.57
CA VAL A 569 0.66 -1.63 -20.95
C VAL A 569 1.58 -2.15 -22.04
N GLY A 570 2.82 -1.68 -22.08
CA GLY A 570 3.91 -2.32 -22.82
C GLY A 570 4.67 -3.30 -21.91
N PHE A 571 5.16 -4.40 -22.46
CA PHE A 571 5.96 -5.38 -21.73
C PHE A 571 7.10 -5.95 -22.58
N LYS A 572 8.20 -6.38 -21.96
CA LYS A 572 9.21 -7.22 -22.64
C LYS A 572 8.89 -8.71 -22.60
N SER A 573 8.06 -9.14 -21.65
CA SER A 573 7.60 -10.51 -21.56
C SER A 573 6.28 -10.62 -20.80
N LEU A 574 5.37 -11.43 -21.33
CA LEU A 574 4.11 -11.83 -20.69
C LEU A 574 4.10 -13.35 -20.56
N GLY A 575 4.11 -13.84 -19.32
CA GLY A 575 4.28 -15.26 -19.00
C GLY A 575 3.16 -15.88 -18.18
N LEU A 576 2.92 -17.17 -18.43
CA LEU A 576 2.16 -18.07 -17.56
C LEU A 576 3.10 -18.74 -16.55
N SER A 577 4.24 -19.22 -17.02
CA SER A 577 5.36 -19.74 -16.23
C SER A 577 6.68 -19.14 -16.73
N GLU A 578 7.82 -19.50 -16.14
CA GLU A 578 9.13 -19.10 -16.66
C GLU A 578 9.46 -19.75 -18.02
N ALA A 579 8.88 -20.92 -18.30
CA ALA A 579 9.05 -21.66 -19.55
C ALA A 579 8.02 -21.26 -20.62
N LEU A 580 6.87 -20.71 -20.22
CA LEU A 580 5.79 -20.26 -21.10
C LEU A 580 5.65 -18.75 -21.04
N ALA A 581 6.45 -18.05 -21.85
CA ALA A 581 6.39 -16.60 -21.95
C ALA A 581 6.53 -16.11 -23.40
N THR A 582 5.81 -15.03 -23.72
CA THR A 582 6.03 -14.26 -24.95
C THR A 582 7.18 -13.28 -24.78
N GLY A 583 7.67 -12.74 -25.89
CA GLY A 583 8.61 -11.62 -25.91
C GLY A 583 7.90 -10.27 -25.86
N ASP A 584 8.56 -9.25 -26.43
CA ASP A 584 8.08 -7.87 -26.41
C ASP A 584 6.65 -7.73 -26.96
N GLY A 585 5.84 -6.89 -26.32
CA GLY A 585 4.44 -6.70 -26.69
C GLY A 585 3.72 -5.55 -25.98
N THR A 586 2.43 -5.43 -26.29
CA THR A 586 1.51 -4.47 -25.67
C THR A 586 0.14 -5.09 -25.41
N LEU A 587 -0.58 -4.58 -24.42
CA LEU A 587 -2.00 -4.86 -24.16
C LEU A 587 -2.72 -3.62 -23.62
N MET A 588 -4.04 -3.62 -23.66
CA MET A 588 -4.89 -2.68 -22.91
C MET A 588 -5.45 -3.38 -21.68
N VAL A 589 -5.45 -2.70 -20.52
CA VAL A 589 -6.21 -3.10 -19.33
C VAL A 589 -7.31 -2.09 -19.10
N ALA A 590 -8.55 -2.56 -19.06
CA ALA A 590 -9.71 -1.78 -18.66
C ALA A 590 -10.36 -2.41 -17.42
N LEU A 591 -10.55 -1.63 -16.36
CA LEU A 591 -11.29 -2.03 -15.17
C LEU A 591 -12.50 -1.12 -15.02
N THR A 592 -13.67 -1.72 -14.81
CA THR A 592 -14.91 -1.03 -14.42
C THR A 592 -15.54 -1.79 -13.24
N PRO A 593 -16.52 -1.21 -12.53
CA PRO A 593 -17.12 -1.85 -11.36
C PRO A 593 -17.66 -3.26 -11.68
N GLY A 594 -17.00 -4.30 -11.14
CA GLY A 594 -17.34 -5.71 -11.38
C GLY A 594 -16.82 -6.32 -12.69
N LYS A 595 -15.97 -5.65 -13.47
CA LYS A 595 -15.43 -6.19 -14.73
C LYS A 595 -13.98 -5.78 -14.99
N LEU A 596 -13.14 -6.76 -15.29
CA LEU A 596 -11.77 -6.59 -15.76
C LEU A 596 -11.65 -7.13 -17.20
N SER A 597 -11.22 -6.26 -18.12
CA SER A 597 -11.02 -6.58 -19.53
C SER A 597 -9.56 -6.34 -19.91
N ILE A 598 -8.96 -7.32 -20.56
CA ILE A 598 -7.64 -7.26 -21.18
C ILE A 598 -7.86 -7.38 -22.69
N SER A 599 -7.61 -6.33 -23.46
CA SER A 599 -7.80 -6.32 -24.92
C SER A 599 -6.52 -5.99 -25.67
N ASP A 600 -6.53 -6.19 -26.98
CA ASP A 600 -5.44 -5.81 -27.89
C ASP A 600 -4.07 -6.36 -27.47
N ILE A 601 -4.03 -7.54 -26.84
CA ILE A 601 -2.78 -8.22 -26.52
C ILE A 601 -2.11 -8.52 -27.86
N LYS A 602 -0.88 -8.03 -28.04
CA LYS A 602 -0.04 -8.23 -29.23
C LYS A 602 1.39 -8.42 -28.77
N ALA A 603 2.00 -9.57 -29.04
CA ALA A 603 3.36 -9.89 -28.62
C ALA A 603 4.11 -10.74 -29.66
N ALA A 604 5.44 -10.67 -29.64
CA ALA A 604 6.28 -11.64 -30.35
C ALA A 604 6.26 -13.00 -29.62
N THR A 605 6.19 -14.11 -30.36
CA THR A 605 6.22 -15.46 -29.76
C THR A 605 6.85 -16.47 -30.72
N ALA A 606 7.85 -17.23 -30.28
CA ALA A 606 8.39 -18.38 -31.02
C ALA A 606 8.64 -18.15 -32.53
N GLY A 607 9.16 -16.97 -32.90
CA GLY A 607 9.43 -16.56 -34.28
C GLY A 607 8.24 -16.04 -35.11
N GLY A 608 7.04 -16.00 -34.53
CA GLY A 608 5.79 -15.43 -35.07
C GLY A 608 5.13 -14.44 -34.09
N THR A 609 3.80 -14.34 -34.13
CA THR A 609 3.01 -13.35 -33.35
C THR A 609 1.91 -13.99 -32.51
N PHE A 610 1.72 -13.48 -31.29
CA PHE A 610 0.57 -13.73 -30.43
C PHE A 610 -0.37 -12.52 -30.45
N ALA A 611 -1.67 -12.78 -30.59
CA ALA A 611 -2.75 -11.82 -30.42
C ALA A 611 -3.83 -12.41 -29.50
N GLY A 612 -4.51 -11.58 -28.69
CA GLY A 612 -5.62 -12.08 -27.89
C GLY A 612 -6.34 -11.05 -27.02
N SER A 613 -7.34 -11.54 -26.31
CA SER A 613 -8.13 -10.81 -25.31
C SER A 613 -8.67 -11.74 -24.23
N ALA A 614 -8.89 -11.22 -23.03
CA ALA A 614 -9.48 -11.93 -21.90
C ALA A 614 -10.42 -11.00 -21.12
N ASN A 615 -11.54 -11.54 -20.64
CA ASN A 615 -12.53 -10.82 -19.84
C ASN A 615 -12.87 -11.60 -18.57
N LEU A 616 -13.00 -10.89 -17.46
CA LEU A 616 -13.47 -11.39 -16.17
C LEU A 616 -14.65 -10.50 -15.74
N GLU A 617 -15.83 -11.06 -15.58
CA GLU A 617 -17.06 -10.32 -15.25
C GLU A 617 -17.76 -10.95 -14.04
N LYS A 618 -18.07 -10.14 -13.03
CA LYS A 618 -18.75 -10.58 -11.81
C LYS A 618 -20.18 -10.99 -12.11
N VAL A 619 -20.52 -12.22 -11.72
CA VAL A 619 -21.84 -12.83 -11.91
C VAL A 619 -22.39 -13.35 -10.59
N SER A 620 -23.67 -13.70 -10.57
CA SER A 620 -24.44 -14.02 -9.34
C SER A 620 -23.84 -15.07 -8.39
N ASN A 621 -22.92 -15.94 -8.84
CA ASN A 621 -22.27 -16.98 -8.03
C ASN A 621 -20.75 -17.06 -8.27
N GLY A 622 -20.09 -15.95 -8.64
CA GLY A 622 -18.64 -15.92 -8.89
C GLY A 622 -18.25 -14.97 -10.01
N VAL A 623 -17.34 -15.40 -10.88
CA VAL A 623 -16.84 -14.66 -12.04
C VAL A 623 -16.99 -15.51 -13.28
N ALA A 624 -17.47 -14.91 -14.37
CA ALA A 624 -17.42 -15.48 -15.70
C ALA A 624 -16.11 -15.04 -16.38
N PHE A 625 -15.43 -16.00 -17.01
CA PHE A 625 -14.22 -15.78 -17.80
C PHE A 625 -14.50 -16.12 -19.26
N ALA A 626 -14.02 -15.29 -20.16
CA ALA A 626 -13.97 -15.57 -21.59
C ALA A 626 -12.63 -15.10 -22.16
N SER A 627 -12.02 -15.88 -23.05
CA SER A 627 -10.78 -15.48 -23.74
C SER A 627 -10.72 -15.95 -25.19
N ASP A 628 -10.04 -15.15 -25.99
CA ASP A 628 -9.72 -15.40 -27.39
C ASP A 628 -8.21 -15.31 -27.55
N MET A 629 -7.59 -16.36 -28.07
CA MET A 629 -6.15 -16.47 -28.26
C MET A 629 -5.84 -16.89 -29.69
N LYS A 630 -4.94 -16.14 -30.35
CA LYS A 630 -4.42 -16.44 -31.68
C LYS A 630 -2.90 -16.37 -31.69
N PHE A 631 -2.27 -17.46 -32.11
CA PHE A 631 -0.85 -17.52 -32.46
C PHE A 631 -0.77 -17.69 -33.98
N ASP A 632 0.14 -16.99 -34.63
CA ASP A 632 0.33 -17.04 -36.07
C ASP A 632 1.82 -17.04 -36.43
N GLY A 633 2.19 -17.77 -37.47
CA GLY A 633 3.57 -17.90 -37.96
C GLY A 633 4.59 -18.48 -36.96
N VAL A 634 4.15 -19.25 -35.95
CA VAL A 634 5.02 -19.87 -34.94
C VAL A 634 5.98 -20.84 -35.62
N LYS A 635 7.30 -20.64 -35.48
CA LYS A 635 8.31 -21.46 -36.15
C LYS A 635 8.55 -22.74 -35.36
N LEU A 636 8.24 -23.89 -35.94
CA LEU A 636 8.35 -25.18 -35.26
C LEU A 636 9.80 -25.50 -34.84
N ALA A 637 10.78 -25.02 -35.61
CA ALA A 637 12.22 -25.03 -35.27
C ALA A 637 12.59 -24.42 -33.90
N THR A 638 11.74 -23.56 -33.34
CA THR A 638 11.96 -22.93 -32.02
C THR A 638 11.36 -23.73 -30.86
N LEU A 639 10.49 -24.71 -31.16
CA LEU A 639 9.86 -25.60 -30.18
C LEU A 639 10.53 -26.99 -30.18
N ASN A 640 10.95 -27.45 -31.34
CA ASN A 640 11.75 -28.66 -31.56
C ASN A 640 12.90 -28.30 -32.51
N SER A 641 14.14 -28.62 -32.14
CA SER A 641 15.35 -28.31 -32.94
C SER A 641 15.40 -28.99 -34.31
N GLY A 642 14.69 -30.11 -34.49
CA GLY A 642 14.48 -30.76 -35.80
C GLY A 642 13.27 -30.24 -36.57
N GLY A 643 12.53 -29.26 -36.02
CA GLY A 643 11.28 -28.77 -36.59
C GLY A 643 11.44 -27.96 -37.88
N LYS A 644 10.57 -28.23 -38.86
CA LYS A 644 10.46 -27.51 -40.15
C LYS A 644 9.05 -26.90 -40.27
N GLY A 645 8.92 -25.82 -41.04
CA GLY A 645 7.63 -25.15 -41.27
C GLY A 645 7.14 -24.28 -40.09
N SER A 646 5.85 -23.93 -40.14
CA SER A 646 5.21 -23.05 -39.16
C SER A 646 3.83 -23.55 -38.72
N GLY A 647 3.42 -23.15 -37.51
CA GLY A 647 2.09 -23.37 -36.98
C GLY A 647 1.35 -22.07 -36.67
N ALA A 648 0.02 -22.13 -36.70
CA ALA A 648 -0.88 -21.14 -36.13
C ALA A 648 -1.90 -21.88 -35.24
N LEU A 649 -2.39 -21.19 -34.20
CA LEU A 649 -3.30 -21.72 -33.19
C LEU A 649 -4.36 -20.69 -32.90
N GLU A 650 -5.63 -21.04 -33.08
CA GLU A 650 -6.77 -20.22 -32.64
C GLU A 650 -7.53 -21.00 -31.56
N LEU A 651 -7.81 -20.35 -30.43
CA LEU A 651 -8.47 -20.97 -29.28
C LEU A 651 -9.41 -19.96 -28.60
N HIS A 652 -10.66 -20.38 -28.41
CA HIS A 652 -11.67 -19.65 -27.64
C HIS A 652 -12.04 -20.47 -26.39
N THR A 653 -12.10 -19.83 -25.23
CA THR A 653 -12.34 -20.49 -23.94
C THR A 653 -13.32 -19.71 -23.06
N GLU A 654 -14.19 -20.42 -22.35
CA GLU A 654 -15.09 -19.87 -21.34
C GLU A 654 -15.06 -20.70 -20.05
N ALA A 655 -15.23 -20.03 -18.90
CA ALA A 655 -15.31 -20.66 -17.58
C ALA A 655 -16.16 -19.86 -16.60
N ARG A 656 -16.62 -20.47 -15.50
CA ARG A 656 -17.29 -19.77 -14.40
C ARG A 656 -16.97 -20.39 -13.04
N ALA A 657 -16.31 -19.64 -12.17
CA ALA A 657 -15.88 -20.09 -10.85
C ALA A 657 -15.73 -18.92 -9.86
N GLN A 658 -15.31 -19.20 -8.62
CA GLN A 658 -15.13 -18.18 -7.58
C GLN A 658 -13.67 -17.77 -7.34
N SER A 659 -12.70 -18.54 -7.85
CA SER A 659 -11.26 -18.29 -7.78
C SER A 659 -10.59 -18.47 -9.16
N PRO A 660 -9.39 -17.89 -9.40
CA PRO A 660 -8.61 -18.13 -10.61
C PRO A 660 -8.32 -19.60 -10.90
N ALA A 661 -7.86 -20.36 -9.91
CA ALA A 661 -7.63 -21.80 -10.06
C ALA A 661 -8.90 -22.56 -10.42
N GLY A 662 -10.03 -22.21 -9.79
CA GLY A 662 -11.35 -22.75 -10.11
C GLY A 662 -11.79 -22.46 -11.54
N LEU A 663 -11.46 -21.28 -12.11
CA LEU A 663 -11.77 -20.97 -13.51
C LEU A 663 -11.03 -21.90 -14.46
N ILE A 664 -9.75 -22.16 -14.21
CA ILE A 664 -8.94 -23.04 -15.04
C ILE A 664 -9.43 -24.49 -14.93
N ALA A 665 -9.74 -24.96 -13.73
CA ALA A 665 -10.21 -26.33 -13.48
C ALA A 665 -11.56 -26.66 -14.15
N VAL A 666 -12.44 -25.68 -14.37
CA VAL A 666 -13.73 -25.87 -15.08
C VAL A 666 -13.72 -25.28 -16.49
N MET A 667 -12.54 -24.94 -17.02
CA MET A 667 -12.45 -24.26 -18.31
C MET A 667 -12.89 -25.17 -19.44
N THR A 668 -13.73 -24.60 -20.31
CA THR A 668 -14.20 -25.24 -21.54
C THR A 668 -13.84 -24.37 -22.74
N GLY A 669 -13.75 -24.96 -23.92
CA GLY A 669 -13.37 -24.19 -25.10
C GLY A 669 -13.20 -25.04 -26.35
N SER A 670 -13.02 -24.36 -27.48
CA SER A 670 -12.73 -25.01 -28.76
C SER A 670 -11.79 -24.15 -29.60
N GLY A 671 -11.08 -24.79 -30.52
CA GLY A 671 -10.09 -24.12 -31.33
C GLY A 671 -9.59 -24.99 -32.47
N SER A 672 -8.55 -24.51 -33.14
CA SER A 672 -7.83 -25.28 -34.14
C SER A 672 -6.37 -24.87 -34.25
N ALA A 673 -5.51 -25.87 -34.44
CA ALA A 673 -4.14 -25.66 -34.88
C ALA A 673 -4.06 -25.89 -36.40
N THR A 674 -3.45 -24.97 -37.14
CA THR A 674 -3.10 -25.14 -38.54
C THR A 674 -1.59 -25.18 -38.69
N PHE A 675 -1.10 -26.14 -39.45
CA PHE A 675 0.32 -26.35 -39.73
C PHE A 675 0.57 -26.13 -41.22
N SER A 676 1.73 -25.58 -41.56
CA SER A 676 2.14 -25.30 -42.94
C SER A 676 3.57 -25.72 -43.19
N GLY A 677 3.78 -26.62 -44.14
CA GLY A 677 5.07 -27.26 -44.45
C GLY A 677 5.71 -27.92 -43.22
N ALA A 678 4.90 -28.45 -42.31
CA ALA A 678 5.34 -28.86 -40.99
C ALA A 678 6.03 -30.22 -41.01
N GLY A 679 7.22 -30.29 -40.41
CA GLY A 679 7.89 -31.54 -40.07
C GLY A 679 8.46 -31.45 -38.66
N LEU A 680 8.49 -32.55 -37.92
CA LEU A 680 9.07 -32.64 -36.58
C LEU A 680 9.94 -33.89 -36.48
N THR A 681 10.94 -33.89 -35.60
CA THR A 681 11.45 -35.18 -35.09
C THR A 681 10.44 -35.77 -34.12
N GLY A 682 10.16 -37.06 -34.22
CA GLY A 682 9.11 -37.68 -33.41
C GLY A 682 8.67 -39.09 -33.85
N PRO A 683 7.51 -39.55 -33.34
CA PRO A 683 7.11 -40.95 -33.42
C PRO A 683 6.60 -41.30 -34.82
N SER A 684 7.51 -41.79 -35.66
CA SER A 684 7.25 -42.17 -37.05
C SER A 684 7.09 -43.69 -37.20
N PRO A 685 6.19 -44.21 -38.07
CA PRO A 685 6.09 -45.65 -38.35
C PRO A 685 7.39 -46.26 -38.91
N THR A 686 8.26 -45.44 -39.50
CA THR A 686 9.61 -45.83 -39.94
C THR A 686 10.51 -46.24 -38.76
N ALA A 687 10.36 -45.60 -37.58
CA ALA A 687 11.13 -45.98 -36.39
C ALA A 687 10.84 -47.42 -35.96
N VAL A 688 9.57 -47.83 -36.03
CA VAL A 688 9.15 -49.21 -35.77
C VAL A 688 9.72 -50.16 -36.83
N ALA A 689 9.71 -49.78 -38.10
CA ALA A 689 10.30 -50.60 -39.17
C ALA A 689 11.80 -50.85 -38.96
N ASN A 690 12.55 -49.81 -38.62
CA ASN A 690 14.00 -49.89 -38.38
C ASN A 690 14.32 -50.80 -37.18
N VAL A 691 13.65 -50.61 -36.04
CA VAL A 691 13.83 -51.46 -34.85
C VAL A 691 13.43 -52.91 -35.12
N VAL A 692 12.39 -53.14 -35.93
CA VAL A 692 11.98 -54.49 -36.37
C VAL A 692 13.06 -55.17 -37.21
N ASP A 693 13.66 -54.47 -38.17
CA ASP A 693 14.76 -55.02 -38.97
C ASP A 693 16.03 -55.27 -38.14
N ASP A 694 16.33 -54.43 -37.14
CA ASP A 694 17.43 -54.63 -36.19
C ASP A 694 17.21 -55.85 -35.28
N VAL A 695 15.97 -56.10 -34.82
CA VAL A 695 15.63 -57.32 -34.06
C VAL A 695 15.70 -58.56 -34.95
N LEU A 696 15.16 -58.49 -36.17
CA LEU A 696 15.14 -59.62 -37.11
C LEU A 696 16.52 -59.94 -37.71
N SER A 697 17.44 -58.98 -37.74
CA SER A 697 18.86 -59.17 -38.11
C SER A 697 19.75 -59.59 -36.93
N GLY A 698 19.26 -59.46 -35.69
CA GLY A 698 19.97 -59.81 -34.47
C GLY A 698 20.90 -58.71 -33.93
N ALA A 699 20.80 -57.48 -34.44
CA ALA A 699 21.49 -56.31 -33.90
C ALA A 699 20.91 -55.87 -32.54
N VAL A 700 19.60 -56.05 -32.33
CA VAL A 700 18.89 -55.79 -31.06
C VAL A 700 18.35 -57.10 -30.49
N GLN A 701 18.43 -57.27 -29.17
CA GLN A 701 17.87 -58.45 -28.48
C GLN A 701 16.34 -58.39 -28.47
N ASN A 702 15.71 -59.55 -28.69
CA ASN A 702 14.25 -59.68 -28.76
C ASN A 702 13.60 -59.79 -27.37
N ASP A 703 13.82 -58.76 -26.54
CA ASP A 703 13.18 -58.58 -25.26
C ASP A 703 12.54 -57.18 -25.17
N ALA A 704 11.51 -57.04 -24.33
CA ALA A 704 10.72 -55.81 -24.27
C ALA A 704 11.56 -54.57 -23.85
N SER A 705 12.61 -54.73 -23.04
CA SER A 705 13.42 -53.61 -22.55
C SER A 705 14.42 -53.12 -23.60
N SER A 706 15.06 -54.03 -24.33
CA SER A 706 15.93 -53.69 -25.47
C SER A 706 15.14 -53.06 -26.62
N ILE A 707 13.98 -53.64 -26.97
CA ILE A 707 13.11 -53.12 -28.04
C ILE A 707 12.54 -51.75 -27.67
N ALA A 708 12.06 -51.56 -26.44
CA ALA A 708 11.56 -50.25 -26.01
C ALA A 708 12.67 -49.18 -25.98
N SER A 709 13.88 -49.54 -25.54
CA SER A 709 15.02 -48.60 -25.52
C SER A 709 15.48 -48.23 -26.92
N ALA A 710 15.54 -49.19 -27.85
CA ALA A 710 15.86 -48.96 -29.25
C ALA A 710 14.79 -48.06 -29.90
N LEU A 711 13.50 -48.32 -29.67
CA LEU A 711 12.41 -47.52 -30.21
C LEU A 711 12.40 -46.09 -29.66
N VAL A 712 12.63 -45.89 -28.36
CA VAL A 712 12.74 -44.54 -27.77
C VAL A 712 13.92 -43.77 -28.38
N SER A 713 15.06 -44.43 -28.63
CA SER A 713 16.21 -43.81 -29.31
C SER A 713 15.88 -43.42 -30.75
N GLU A 714 15.32 -44.35 -31.53
CA GLU A 714 15.05 -44.17 -32.95
C GLU A 714 13.92 -43.15 -33.22
N VAL A 715 12.96 -43.04 -32.30
CA VAL A 715 11.92 -42.01 -32.32
C VAL A 715 12.50 -40.60 -32.08
N GLY A 716 13.61 -40.48 -31.37
CA GLY A 716 14.30 -39.20 -31.17
C GLY A 716 14.99 -38.65 -32.43
N SER A 717 15.40 -39.53 -33.34
CA SER A 717 16.06 -39.22 -34.62
C SER A 717 15.12 -39.24 -35.84
N SER A 718 13.98 -39.94 -35.75
CA SER A 718 13.05 -40.11 -36.87
C SER A 718 12.32 -38.83 -37.26
N GLU A 719 12.24 -38.55 -38.57
CA GLU A 719 11.44 -37.46 -39.10
C GLU A 719 9.96 -37.87 -39.29
N MET A 720 9.06 -37.03 -38.81
CA MET A 720 7.61 -37.14 -38.95
C MET A 720 7.09 -35.94 -39.73
N ASP A 721 6.74 -36.16 -40.99
CA ASP A 721 6.11 -35.15 -41.85
C ASP A 721 4.63 -34.98 -41.47
N LEU A 722 4.24 -33.76 -41.13
CA LEU A 722 2.86 -33.36 -40.81
C LEU A 722 2.17 -32.69 -42.01
N GLY A 723 2.95 -32.15 -42.96
CA GLY A 723 2.49 -31.39 -44.11
C GLY A 723 1.65 -30.15 -43.76
N ASP A 724 0.77 -29.78 -44.69
CA ASP A 724 -0.26 -28.76 -44.48
C ASP A 724 -1.51 -29.43 -43.88
N ARG A 725 -1.88 -29.09 -42.64
CA ARG A 725 -3.04 -29.71 -41.96
C ARG A 725 -3.71 -28.80 -40.93
N LYS A 726 -5.01 -29.02 -40.71
CA LYS A 726 -5.80 -28.39 -39.66
C LYS A 726 -6.30 -29.45 -38.65
N ILE A 727 -5.96 -29.29 -37.38
CA ILE A 727 -6.34 -30.17 -36.27
C ILE A 727 -7.30 -29.43 -35.35
N GLY A 728 -8.40 -30.07 -34.95
CA GLY A 728 -9.35 -29.52 -33.98
C GLY A 728 -8.84 -29.63 -32.54
N ILE A 729 -9.12 -28.61 -31.74
CA ILE A 729 -8.77 -28.54 -30.32
C ILE A 729 -10.05 -28.44 -29.51
N SER A 730 -10.14 -29.22 -28.45
CA SER A 730 -11.18 -29.14 -27.43
C SER A 730 -10.54 -28.86 -26.08
N VAL A 731 -11.09 -27.93 -25.30
CA VAL A 731 -10.77 -27.75 -23.89
C VAL A 731 -12.00 -28.15 -23.09
N ALA A 732 -11.84 -29.03 -22.11
CA ALA A 732 -12.90 -29.47 -21.20
C ALA A 732 -12.30 -29.81 -19.84
N ASP A 733 -12.99 -29.42 -18.75
CA ASP A 733 -12.56 -29.68 -17.37
C ASP A 733 -11.08 -29.31 -17.11
N GLY A 734 -10.64 -28.17 -17.67
CA GLY A 734 -9.27 -27.68 -17.55
C GLY A 734 -8.21 -28.44 -18.37
N ALA A 735 -8.59 -29.50 -19.10
CA ALA A 735 -7.70 -30.23 -20.00
C ALA A 735 -7.88 -29.78 -21.45
N LEU A 736 -6.79 -29.32 -22.07
CA LEU A 736 -6.69 -29.11 -23.52
C LEU A 736 -6.37 -30.45 -24.20
N LYS A 737 -7.11 -30.80 -25.24
CA LYS A 737 -6.91 -32.04 -26.02
C LYS A 737 -6.89 -31.75 -27.52
N LEU A 738 -5.82 -32.19 -28.19
CA LEU A 738 -5.77 -32.39 -29.64
C LEU A 738 -6.21 -33.83 -29.90
N SER A 739 -7.35 -33.99 -30.58
CA SER A 739 -7.88 -35.30 -30.95
C SER A 739 -7.56 -35.62 -32.41
N ASN A 740 -7.38 -36.90 -32.71
CA ASN A 740 -7.27 -37.47 -34.06
C ASN A 740 -6.05 -36.99 -34.85
N VAL A 741 -4.84 -37.13 -34.29
CA VAL A 741 -3.60 -37.03 -35.08
C VAL A 741 -3.41 -38.33 -35.87
N ASP A 742 -4.17 -38.52 -36.94
CA ASP A 742 -3.97 -39.61 -37.92
C ASP A 742 -2.94 -39.15 -38.97
N LEU A 743 -1.85 -39.90 -39.10
CA LEU A 743 -0.78 -39.71 -40.07
C LEU A 743 -0.57 -41.01 -40.85
N ARG A 744 -0.88 -40.98 -42.15
CA ARG A 744 -0.76 -42.13 -43.05
C ARG A 744 0.41 -41.92 -43.99
N SER A 745 1.33 -42.87 -43.97
CA SER A 745 2.54 -42.87 -44.80
C SER A 745 2.67 -44.19 -45.58
N VAL A 746 3.65 -44.28 -46.48
CA VAL A 746 3.99 -45.54 -47.16
C VAL A 746 4.53 -46.58 -46.16
N ALA A 747 5.17 -46.14 -45.07
CA ALA A 747 5.76 -46.98 -44.03
C ALA A 747 4.75 -47.48 -42.97
N GLY A 748 3.52 -46.94 -42.95
CA GLY A 748 2.51 -47.28 -41.94
C GLY A 748 1.67 -46.09 -41.47
N THR A 749 0.90 -46.30 -40.41
CA THR A 749 0.07 -45.27 -39.75
C THR A 749 0.61 -44.92 -38.37
N ALA A 750 0.53 -43.63 -38.04
CA ALA A 750 0.73 -43.12 -36.68
C ALA A 750 -0.56 -42.42 -36.24
N GLU A 751 -1.20 -42.94 -35.19
CA GLU A 751 -2.44 -42.41 -34.62
C GLU A 751 -2.17 -41.89 -33.22
N GLY A 752 -2.40 -40.60 -32.98
CA GLY A 752 -1.99 -39.92 -31.76
C GLY A 752 -3.08 -39.10 -31.06
N THR A 753 -2.96 -39.00 -29.74
CA THR A 753 -3.66 -38.01 -28.92
C THR A 753 -2.65 -37.22 -28.09
N VAL A 754 -2.87 -35.92 -27.99
CA VAL A 754 -2.05 -35.01 -27.17
C VAL A 754 -2.98 -34.28 -26.20
N SER A 755 -2.62 -34.25 -24.92
CA SER A 755 -3.36 -33.57 -23.88
C SER A 755 -2.44 -32.72 -23.00
N ALA A 756 -2.94 -31.57 -22.55
CA ALA A 756 -2.27 -30.74 -21.56
C ALA A 756 -3.27 -30.33 -20.48
N ASP A 757 -2.92 -30.57 -19.23
CA ASP A 757 -3.64 -30.07 -18.06
C ASP A 757 -3.23 -28.61 -17.83
N LEU A 758 -4.18 -27.69 -17.91
CA LEU A 758 -3.93 -26.26 -17.82
C LEU A 758 -3.83 -25.78 -16.35
N ALA A 759 -4.33 -26.55 -15.39
CA ALA A 759 -4.18 -26.24 -13.97
C ALA A 759 -2.75 -26.49 -13.49
N THR A 760 -2.09 -27.52 -14.04
CA THR A 760 -0.72 -27.93 -13.65
C THR A 760 0.35 -27.59 -14.68
N LEU A 761 -0.06 -27.19 -15.89
CA LEU A 761 0.80 -27.06 -17.08
C LEU A 761 1.50 -28.38 -17.47
N GLY A 762 0.99 -29.53 -17.00
CA GLY A 762 1.49 -30.85 -17.40
C GLY A 762 1.03 -31.22 -18.81
N MET A 763 1.93 -31.77 -19.62
CA MET A 763 1.63 -32.29 -20.95
C MET A 763 1.83 -33.81 -21.01
N SER A 764 0.94 -34.50 -21.71
CA SER A 764 1.05 -35.90 -22.09
C SER A 764 0.71 -36.11 -23.57
N ALA A 765 1.39 -37.04 -24.22
CA ALA A 765 1.01 -37.51 -25.55
C ALA A 765 1.15 -39.02 -25.66
N SER A 766 0.26 -39.65 -26.42
CA SER A 766 0.29 -41.08 -26.71
C SER A 766 0.12 -41.27 -28.22
N PHE A 767 1.08 -41.98 -28.83
CA PHE A 767 1.11 -42.28 -30.26
C PHE A 767 1.17 -43.78 -30.47
N GLN A 768 0.18 -44.31 -31.17
CA GLN A 768 0.12 -45.68 -31.64
C GLN A 768 0.74 -45.77 -33.03
N LEU A 769 1.80 -46.56 -33.18
CA LEU A 769 2.58 -46.72 -34.40
C LEU A 769 2.36 -48.11 -34.99
N THR A 770 1.70 -48.18 -36.14
CA THR A 770 1.47 -49.42 -36.90
C THR A 770 2.32 -49.38 -38.16
N SER A 771 3.34 -50.24 -38.24
CA SER A 771 4.25 -50.30 -39.38
C SER A 771 3.79 -51.33 -40.43
N ALA A 772 3.92 -50.96 -41.71
CA ALA A 772 3.64 -51.80 -42.86
C ALA A 772 4.97 -52.31 -43.44
N LEU A 773 5.34 -53.55 -43.10
CA LEU A 773 6.52 -54.20 -43.68
C LEU A 773 6.37 -54.36 -45.21
N PRO A 774 7.43 -54.08 -46.00
CA PRO A 774 7.49 -54.51 -47.39
C PRO A 774 7.37 -56.04 -47.47
N PRO A 775 6.74 -56.60 -48.51
CA PRO A 775 6.76 -58.06 -48.72
C PRO A 775 8.21 -58.52 -48.86
N ALA A 776 8.60 -59.52 -48.09
CA ALA A 776 9.97 -60.01 -48.05
C ALA A 776 10.44 -60.40 -49.47
N LEU A 777 11.53 -59.77 -49.92
CA LEU A 777 12.15 -60.02 -51.22
C LEU A 777 12.89 -61.37 -51.21
N GLY A 778 12.12 -62.46 -51.27
CA GLY A 778 12.64 -63.75 -51.71
C GLY A 778 13.10 -63.64 -53.18
N PRO A 779 14.18 -64.34 -53.59
CA PRO A 779 14.57 -64.40 -55.00
C PRO A 779 13.41 -64.98 -55.84
N PRO A 780 13.19 -64.51 -57.07
CA PRO A 780 11.99 -64.82 -57.84
C PRO A 780 11.87 -66.30 -58.16
N ALA A 781 11.04 -67.02 -57.40
CA ALA A 781 10.65 -68.39 -57.68
C ALA A 781 9.75 -68.42 -58.93
N GLN A 782 10.34 -68.77 -60.07
CA GLN A 782 9.60 -68.97 -61.31
C GLN A 782 8.76 -70.26 -61.24
N THR A 783 7.54 -70.16 -60.71
CA THR A 783 6.48 -71.16 -60.90
C THR A 783 5.15 -70.46 -61.16
N PRO A 784 4.40 -70.80 -62.22
CA PRO A 784 3.19 -70.06 -62.59
C PRO A 784 1.97 -70.47 -61.75
N LYS A 785 1.14 -69.47 -61.43
CA LYS A 785 -0.24 -69.57 -60.95
C LYS A 785 -0.50 -70.38 -59.67
N ARG A 786 -0.63 -69.65 -58.56
CA ARG A 786 -1.83 -69.77 -57.72
C ARG A 786 -2.30 -68.37 -57.31
N ASP A 787 -3.61 -68.17 -57.44
CA ASP A 787 -4.28 -66.91 -57.14
C ASP A 787 -4.61 -66.86 -55.64
N THR A 788 -3.81 -66.11 -54.87
CA THR A 788 -4.14 -65.66 -53.51
C THR A 788 -3.47 -64.32 -53.30
N THR A 789 -4.28 -63.29 -53.03
CA THR A 789 -3.82 -61.96 -52.63
C THR A 789 -2.87 -62.05 -51.44
N VAL A 790 -1.61 -61.67 -51.65
CA VAL A 790 -0.64 -61.50 -50.56
C VAL A 790 -1.08 -60.30 -49.75
N ALA A 791 -1.75 -60.55 -48.62
CA ALA A 791 -2.14 -59.52 -47.69
C ALA A 791 -0.87 -58.88 -47.09
N LYS A 792 -0.83 -57.53 -47.07
CA LYS A 792 0.13 -56.82 -46.22
C LYS A 792 -0.13 -57.24 -44.77
N THR A 793 0.79 -57.97 -44.16
CA THR A 793 0.68 -58.35 -42.74
C THR A 793 1.18 -57.19 -41.90
N GLU A 794 0.27 -56.27 -41.58
CA GLU A 794 0.50 -55.18 -40.63
C GLU A 794 1.06 -55.74 -39.30
N LEU A 795 2.01 -55.03 -38.70
CA LEU A 795 2.57 -55.41 -37.40
C LEU A 795 1.63 -54.99 -36.26
N PRO A 796 1.65 -55.68 -35.11
CA PRO A 796 1.03 -55.15 -33.89
C PRO A 796 1.56 -53.75 -33.58
N PRO A 797 0.71 -52.84 -33.07
CA PRO A 797 1.11 -51.48 -32.79
C PRO A 797 2.13 -51.40 -31.66
N ALA A 798 3.09 -50.48 -31.79
CA ALA A 798 3.89 -49.99 -30.67
C ALA A 798 3.30 -48.67 -30.15
N ILE A 799 3.25 -48.49 -28.82
CA ILE A 799 2.71 -47.26 -28.21
C ILE A 799 3.88 -46.45 -27.66
N VAL A 800 4.03 -45.20 -28.11
CA VAL A 800 5.02 -44.25 -27.58
C VAL A 800 4.33 -43.21 -26.73
N LEU A 801 4.79 -43.09 -25.48
CA LEU A 801 4.26 -42.19 -24.46
C LEU A 801 5.25 -41.06 -24.18
N TYR A 802 4.75 -39.83 -24.19
CA TYR A 802 5.48 -38.62 -23.80
C TYR A 802 4.83 -38.02 -22.56
N SER A 803 5.64 -37.52 -21.62
CA SER A 803 5.15 -36.68 -20.52
C SER A 803 6.18 -35.63 -20.09
N GLY A 804 5.70 -34.49 -19.58
CA GLY A 804 6.55 -33.40 -19.10
C GLY A 804 5.79 -32.09 -18.86
N GLU A 805 6.51 -30.97 -18.79
CA GLU A 805 5.95 -29.63 -18.59
C GLU A 805 5.72 -28.93 -19.94
N LEU A 806 4.55 -28.31 -20.10
CA LEU A 806 4.21 -27.46 -21.25
C LEU A 806 5.19 -26.28 -21.31
N GLY A 807 5.88 -26.10 -22.43
CA GLY A 807 6.95 -25.11 -22.60
C GLY A 807 8.37 -25.66 -22.42
N ARG A 808 8.55 -26.89 -21.92
CA ARG A 808 9.85 -27.58 -21.82
C ARG A 808 9.93 -28.81 -22.74
N PHE A 809 9.56 -28.61 -24.01
CA PHE A 809 9.52 -29.68 -25.03
C PHE A 809 10.85 -30.42 -25.26
N ALA A 810 11.99 -29.77 -24.97
CA ALA A 810 13.31 -30.40 -25.07
C ALA A 810 13.65 -31.38 -23.92
N SER A 811 12.87 -31.39 -22.83
CA SER A 811 13.10 -32.25 -21.65
C SER A 811 11.90 -33.15 -21.33
N LEU A 812 11.17 -33.60 -22.37
CA LEU A 812 10.09 -34.56 -22.23
C LEU A 812 10.66 -35.95 -21.90
N SER A 813 10.05 -36.64 -20.93
CA SER A 813 10.29 -38.07 -20.75
C SER A 813 9.54 -38.84 -21.83
N VAL A 814 10.25 -39.78 -22.47
CA VAL A 814 9.72 -40.65 -23.52
C VAL A 814 9.83 -42.10 -23.06
N SER A 815 8.77 -42.88 -23.22
CA SER A 815 8.75 -44.31 -22.98
C SER A 815 7.97 -45.03 -24.07
N ALA A 816 8.16 -46.34 -24.21
CA ALA A 816 7.45 -47.14 -25.20
C ALA A 816 6.90 -48.44 -24.60
N ASP A 817 5.67 -48.78 -24.95
CA ASP A 817 5.10 -50.11 -24.78
C ASP A 817 5.16 -50.85 -26.12
N VAL A 818 5.81 -52.01 -26.09
CA VAL A 818 6.12 -52.86 -27.24
C VAL A 818 5.72 -54.32 -26.96
N GLY A 819 4.89 -54.58 -25.94
CA GLY A 819 4.60 -55.93 -25.46
C GLY A 819 4.02 -56.86 -26.53
N ASP A 820 3.08 -56.38 -27.35
CA ASP A 820 2.49 -57.18 -28.42
C ASP A 820 3.39 -57.25 -29.68
N LEU A 821 4.16 -56.19 -29.96
CA LEU A 821 5.18 -56.21 -31.02
C LEU A 821 6.28 -57.25 -30.72
N GLN A 822 6.76 -57.31 -29.48
CA GLN A 822 7.78 -58.26 -29.03
C GLN A 822 7.32 -59.72 -29.22
N ARG A 823 6.06 -60.02 -28.89
CA ARG A 823 5.48 -61.37 -29.07
C ARG A 823 5.45 -61.79 -30.53
N GLU A 824 5.02 -60.91 -31.42
CA GLU A 824 5.00 -61.16 -32.86
C GLU A 824 6.43 -61.29 -33.43
N LEU A 825 7.36 -60.46 -32.98
CA LEU A 825 8.77 -60.55 -33.39
C LEU A 825 9.42 -61.87 -32.93
N ALA A 826 9.06 -62.41 -31.77
CA ALA A 826 9.50 -63.73 -31.34
C ALA A 826 9.01 -64.85 -32.28
N VAL A 827 7.76 -64.75 -32.78
CA VAL A 827 7.24 -65.68 -33.79
C VAL A 827 8.00 -65.52 -35.11
N ARG A 828 8.08 -64.30 -35.66
CA ARG A 828 8.73 -64.05 -36.97
C ARG A 828 10.24 -64.33 -36.95
N GLN A 829 10.92 -64.11 -35.83
CA GLN A 829 12.33 -64.48 -35.68
C GLN A 829 12.49 -66.02 -35.62
N MET A 830 11.56 -66.74 -34.99
CA MET A 830 11.54 -68.21 -35.03
C MET A 830 11.29 -68.72 -36.44
N GLU A 831 10.34 -68.15 -37.19
CA GLU A 831 10.07 -68.47 -38.60
C GLU A 831 11.29 -68.21 -39.48
N ARG A 832 11.90 -67.02 -39.38
CA ARG A 832 13.15 -66.67 -40.11
C ARG A 832 14.29 -67.63 -39.76
N ASN A 833 14.46 -67.99 -38.49
CA ASN A 833 15.49 -68.93 -38.07
C ASN A 833 15.23 -70.35 -38.61
N VAL A 834 13.98 -70.81 -38.65
CA VAL A 834 13.58 -72.08 -39.27
C VAL A 834 13.82 -72.04 -40.78
N GLU A 835 13.49 -70.94 -41.47
CA GLU A 835 13.74 -70.79 -42.89
C GLU A 835 15.24 -70.75 -43.20
N GLN A 836 16.04 -70.03 -42.41
CA GLN A 836 17.50 -70.02 -42.54
C GLN A 836 18.11 -71.40 -42.25
N LEU A 837 17.58 -72.15 -41.27
CA LEU A 837 17.96 -73.55 -41.03
C LEU A 837 17.60 -74.46 -42.22
N GLU A 838 16.42 -74.27 -42.83
CA GLU A 838 16.07 -74.99 -44.06
C GLU A 838 16.95 -74.61 -45.25
N GLN A 839 17.26 -73.34 -45.45
CA GLN A 839 18.13 -72.87 -46.53
C GLN A 839 19.58 -73.34 -46.31
N ALA A 840 20.10 -73.31 -45.09
CA ALA A 840 21.38 -73.88 -44.72
C ALA A 840 21.41 -75.40 -44.98
N ARG A 841 20.35 -76.13 -44.57
CA ARG A 841 20.22 -77.57 -44.86
C ARG A 841 20.18 -77.85 -46.37
N ARG A 842 19.48 -77.04 -47.16
CA ARG A 842 19.44 -77.15 -48.64
C ARG A 842 20.81 -76.85 -49.26
N ALA A 843 21.55 -75.86 -48.74
CA ALA A 843 22.91 -75.53 -49.19
C ALA A 843 23.94 -76.60 -48.82
N ASP A 844 23.82 -77.21 -47.64
CA ASP A 844 24.64 -78.33 -47.19
C ASP A 844 24.31 -79.62 -47.98
N GLU A 845 23.02 -79.90 -48.24
CA GLU A 845 22.60 -80.98 -49.15
C GLU A 845 23.15 -80.78 -50.58
N GLN A 846 23.23 -79.53 -51.07
CA GLN A 846 23.84 -79.22 -52.37
C GLN A 846 25.36 -79.37 -52.36
N ARG A 847 26.07 -78.88 -51.33
CA ARG A 847 27.53 -79.10 -51.18
C ARG A 847 27.87 -80.59 -51.09
N ALA A 848 27.07 -81.38 -50.35
CA ALA A 848 27.22 -82.83 -50.26
C ALA A 848 26.99 -83.56 -51.60
N ARG A 849 26.10 -83.05 -52.46
CA ARG A 849 25.92 -83.57 -53.84
C ARG A 849 27.12 -83.23 -54.73
N GLN A 850 27.61 -81.99 -54.69
CA GLN A 850 28.78 -81.57 -55.48
C GLN A 850 30.06 -82.31 -55.06
N GLN A 851 30.29 -82.55 -53.76
CA GLN A 851 31.43 -83.36 -53.31
C GLN A 851 31.33 -84.82 -53.75
N LYS A 852 30.14 -85.42 -53.75
CA LYS A 852 29.94 -86.77 -54.32
C LYS A 852 30.24 -86.82 -55.82
N GLU A 853 29.87 -85.82 -56.61
CA GLU A 853 30.25 -85.75 -58.03
C GLU A 853 31.76 -85.58 -58.22
N MET A 854 32.43 -84.78 -57.39
CA MET A 854 33.88 -84.59 -57.44
C MET A 854 34.64 -85.87 -57.08
N ASP A 855 34.19 -86.64 -56.07
CA ASP A 855 34.80 -87.92 -55.72
C ASP A 855 34.56 -89.00 -56.80
N ILE A 856 33.40 -89.01 -57.47
CA ILE A 856 33.14 -89.88 -58.62
C ILE A 856 34.10 -89.54 -59.78
N LYS A 857 34.28 -88.25 -60.11
CA LYS A 857 35.26 -87.81 -61.11
C LYS A 857 36.70 -88.16 -60.72
N ARG A 858 37.05 -88.05 -59.44
CA ARG A 858 38.40 -88.37 -58.92
C ARG A 858 38.71 -89.87 -59.03
N LYS A 859 37.74 -90.75 -58.77
CA LYS A 859 37.88 -92.20 -59.02
C LYS A 859 38.05 -92.51 -60.51
N GLN A 860 37.22 -91.95 -61.37
CA GLN A 860 37.33 -92.14 -62.83
C GLN A 860 38.65 -91.61 -63.43
N ALA A 861 39.27 -90.60 -62.81
CA ALA A 861 40.60 -90.13 -63.20
C ALA A 861 41.72 -91.11 -62.78
N ALA A 862 41.62 -91.70 -61.58
CA ALA A 862 42.57 -92.71 -61.11
C ALA A 862 42.54 -93.99 -61.98
N ASP A 863 41.35 -94.45 -62.37
CA ASP A 863 41.19 -95.63 -63.22
C ASP A 863 41.78 -95.41 -64.64
N ARG A 864 41.72 -94.18 -65.17
CA ARG A 864 42.36 -93.83 -66.45
C ARG A 864 43.89 -93.78 -66.36
N ALA A 865 44.45 -93.32 -65.24
CA ALA A 865 45.90 -93.33 -65.02
C ALA A 865 46.46 -94.76 -64.92
N ALA A 866 45.75 -95.66 -64.25
CA ALA A 866 46.11 -97.08 -64.16
C ALA A 866 46.06 -97.81 -65.52
N ALA A 867 45.16 -97.39 -66.43
CA ALA A 867 45.08 -97.94 -67.79
C ALA A 867 46.27 -97.50 -68.68
N GLN A 868 46.76 -96.27 -68.53
CA GLN A 868 47.91 -95.78 -69.31
C GLN A 868 49.24 -96.42 -68.90
N GLN A 869 49.44 -96.72 -67.61
CA GLN A 869 50.66 -97.39 -67.13
C GLN A 869 50.82 -98.85 -67.61
N ARG A 870 49.73 -99.50 -68.05
CA ARG A 870 49.79 -100.88 -68.60
C ARG A 870 50.26 -100.99 -70.06
N LEU A 871 50.41 -99.87 -70.77
CA LEU A 871 50.79 -99.84 -72.20
C LEU A 871 52.28 -99.56 -72.46
N GLN A 872 53.11 -99.34 -71.43
CA GLN A 872 54.53 -98.98 -71.57
C GLN A 872 55.54 -100.00 -71.01
N GLN A 873 55.11 -101.17 -70.53
CA GLN A 873 56.01 -102.19 -69.98
C GLN A 873 56.12 -103.45 -70.85
N GLN A 874 56.90 -103.37 -71.94
CA GLN A 874 57.45 -104.57 -72.59
C GLN A 874 58.66 -104.28 -73.50
N GLN A 875 59.84 -103.99 -72.92
CA GLN A 875 61.16 -104.33 -73.51
C GLN A 875 62.34 -104.15 -72.52
N LEU A 876 62.58 -105.21 -71.73
CA LEU A 876 63.89 -105.87 -71.48
C LEU A 876 65.06 -105.09 -70.75
N PRO A 877 66.03 -105.82 -70.15
CA PRO A 877 66.63 -105.49 -68.83
C PRO A 877 68.20 -105.36 -68.93
N PRO A 878 69.11 -105.62 -67.93
CA PRO A 878 68.96 -106.18 -66.56
C PRO A 878 69.91 -105.62 -65.44
N VAL A 879 69.94 -106.34 -64.30
CA VAL A 879 71.03 -106.47 -63.29
C VAL A 879 71.03 -105.54 -62.03
N ILE A 880 70.63 -106.14 -60.90
CA ILE A 880 71.14 -106.07 -59.49
C ILE A 880 71.54 -104.70 -58.86
N PRO A 881 71.06 -104.41 -57.65
CA PRO A 881 71.98 -104.01 -56.56
C PRO A 881 71.74 -104.72 -55.21
N GLU A 882 72.83 -104.84 -54.43
CA GLU A 882 72.86 -105.36 -53.04
C GLU A 882 72.95 -104.23 -52.00
N SER A 883 72.62 -104.58 -50.74
CA SER A 883 73.22 -104.13 -49.47
C SER A 883 73.41 -102.62 -49.13
N ALA A 884 72.64 -102.20 -48.11
CA ALA A 884 73.04 -101.47 -46.89
C ALA A 884 74.17 -100.40 -46.88
N GLY A 885 73.89 -99.24 -46.26
CA GLY A 885 74.89 -98.24 -45.84
C GLY A 885 74.28 -97.03 -45.11
N THR A 886 75.04 -96.33 -44.26
CA THR A 886 74.54 -95.26 -43.35
C THR A 886 75.52 -94.08 -43.23
N ALA A 887 75.00 -92.86 -43.02
CA ALA A 887 75.74 -91.61 -42.66
C ALA A 887 76.67 -91.03 -43.78
N PRO A 888 77.23 -89.78 -43.71
CA PRO A 888 77.42 -88.88 -42.56
C PRO A 888 77.21 -87.33 -42.80
N SER A 889 77.66 -86.51 -41.84
CA SER A 889 77.88 -85.04 -41.88
C SER A 889 79.34 -84.69 -42.33
N PRO A 890 79.96 -83.49 -42.13
CA PRO A 890 79.50 -82.11 -41.82
C PRO A 890 80.17 -80.94 -42.62
N GLN A 891 79.75 -79.69 -42.33
CA GLN A 891 80.48 -78.37 -42.32
C GLN A 891 81.47 -77.87 -43.43
N GLY A 892 81.29 -76.58 -43.79
CA GLY A 892 82.33 -75.64 -44.30
C GLY A 892 82.39 -75.42 -45.82
N ALA A 893 82.78 -74.27 -46.38
CA ALA A 893 83.05 -72.93 -45.83
C ALA A 893 83.13 -71.85 -46.96
N SER A 894 83.11 -70.56 -46.57
CA SER A 894 83.78 -69.38 -47.17
C SER A 894 83.54 -68.89 -48.63
N GLU A 895 83.13 -67.61 -48.69
CA GLU A 895 83.63 -66.48 -49.52
C GLU A 895 83.20 -66.19 -50.98
N ASN A 896 83.19 -64.86 -51.23
CA ASN A 896 83.06 -64.06 -52.46
C ASN A 896 81.73 -64.04 -53.23
N ASN A 897 81.05 -62.91 -53.49
CA ASN A 897 81.39 -61.52 -53.88
C ASN A 897 81.23 -61.27 -55.40
N GLN A 898 80.34 -60.30 -55.71
CA GLN A 898 80.53 -59.15 -56.61
C GLN A 898 80.76 -59.39 -58.12
N ASP A 899 80.30 -58.55 -59.07
CA ASP A 899 79.39 -57.39 -59.12
C ASP A 899 78.55 -57.57 -60.43
N ASP A 900 77.43 -56.89 -60.72
CA ASP A 900 77.40 -55.49 -61.21
C ASP A 900 75.97 -54.92 -61.38
N PHE A 901 75.86 -53.59 -61.20
CA PHE A 901 74.92 -52.61 -61.82
C PHE A 901 73.41 -52.91 -62.02
N PHE A 902 72.41 -52.11 -61.59
CA PHE A 902 72.33 -50.86 -60.80
C PHE A 902 71.51 -51.18 -59.51
N GLY A 903 71.72 -50.61 -58.32
CA GLY A 903 71.95 -49.19 -58.00
C GLY A 903 70.60 -48.51 -57.70
N SER A 904 70.28 -48.01 -56.50
CA SER A 904 71.05 -47.90 -55.25
C SER A 904 70.12 -47.70 -54.04
N SER A 905 70.37 -48.41 -52.93
CA SER A 905 69.82 -48.15 -51.57
C SER A 905 70.39 -46.83 -50.98
N PRO A 906 70.05 -46.33 -49.75
CA PRO A 906 69.31 -46.96 -48.62
C PRO A 906 68.29 -45.97 -47.92
N PRO A 907 67.74 -46.23 -46.70
CA PRO A 907 66.79 -45.32 -46.00
C PRO A 907 67.51 -44.24 -45.14
N PRO A 908 66.85 -43.30 -44.40
CA PRO A 908 65.43 -42.93 -44.23
C PRO A 908 65.10 -41.45 -44.65
N PRO A 909 63.89 -40.89 -44.40
CA PRO A 909 63.55 -40.14 -43.15
C PRO A 909 62.09 -40.41 -42.65
N ALA A 910 61.57 -40.07 -41.45
CA ALA A 910 61.50 -38.89 -40.54
C ALA A 910 60.31 -37.90 -40.72
N LYS A 911 59.51 -37.78 -39.65
CA LYS A 911 58.65 -36.69 -39.09
C LYS A 911 58.34 -35.37 -39.87
N ALA A 912 57.09 -34.92 -39.71
CA ALA A 912 56.69 -33.57 -39.21
C ALA A 912 55.31 -33.70 -38.52
N ALA A 913 55.10 -33.38 -37.23
CA ALA A 913 54.90 -32.06 -36.59
C ALA A 913 53.60 -31.37 -37.07
N GLN A 914 52.63 -31.01 -36.22
CA GLN A 914 52.64 -30.20 -34.96
C GLN A 914 51.54 -30.68 -33.96
N GLN A 915 51.40 -30.25 -32.69
CA GLN A 915 52.29 -29.90 -31.55
C GLN A 915 51.40 -29.80 -30.25
N PRO A 916 51.85 -29.45 -29.01
CA PRO A 916 51.94 -30.44 -27.92
C PRO A 916 51.24 -30.11 -26.58
N TYR A 917 51.19 -31.08 -25.63
CA TYR A 917 51.51 -30.79 -24.22
C TYR A 917 52.13 -31.98 -23.46
N ASN A 918 52.72 -31.69 -22.28
CA ASN A 918 53.83 -32.42 -21.64
C ASN A 918 53.47 -33.46 -20.54
N ARG A 919 54.49 -34.27 -20.23
CA ARG A 919 54.82 -34.95 -18.96
C ARG A 919 56.36 -34.85 -18.78
N PRO A 920 56.99 -35.15 -17.62
CA PRO A 920 56.59 -34.92 -16.21
C PRO A 920 57.81 -34.43 -15.34
N THR A 921 57.76 -34.71 -14.04
CA THR A 921 58.86 -34.90 -13.04
C THR A 921 59.56 -33.73 -12.31
N TRP A 922 59.42 -33.85 -10.97
CA TRP A 922 60.35 -33.58 -9.86
C TRP A 922 60.62 -32.17 -9.31
N GLU A 923 60.47 -32.13 -7.98
CA GLU A 923 60.97 -31.27 -6.89
C GLU A 923 62.40 -30.69 -7.07
N PRO A 924 62.79 -29.61 -6.32
CA PRO A 924 62.50 -29.44 -4.88
C PRO A 924 62.23 -28.02 -4.34
N GLN A 925 61.88 -27.98 -3.03
CA GLN A 925 61.93 -26.78 -2.18
C GLN A 925 63.34 -26.16 -2.10
N PRO A 926 63.42 -24.89 -1.71
CA PRO A 926 64.11 -24.62 -0.44
C PRO A 926 63.37 -23.65 0.52
N GLN A 927 63.66 -23.79 1.81
CA GLN A 927 63.33 -22.84 2.89
C GLN A 927 64.41 -21.78 3.07
N ASN A 928 64.04 -20.62 3.67
CA ASN A 928 64.77 -19.80 4.67
C ASN A 928 64.56 -18.28 4.46
N LEU A 929 64.69 -17.39 5.45
CA LEU A 929 64.36 -17.36 6.89
C LEU A 929 64.61 -15.89 7.36
N ASN A 930 64.06 -15.50 8.52
CA ASN A 930 64.24 -14.22 9.26
C ASN A 930 63.59 -12.92 8.69
N GLY A 931 62.97 -12.07 9.53
CA GLY A 931 62.65 -12.27 10.95
C GLY A 931 62.14 -11.02 11.71
N GLN A 932 61.74 -11.27 12.98
CA GLN A 932 61.55 -10.32 14.11
C GLN A 932 60.40 -9.27 14.02
N THR A 933 59.72 -8.82 15.10
CA THR A 933 59.43 -9.27 16.50
C THR A 933 58.37 -8.31 17.07
N GLY A 934 57.45 -8.72 17.98
CA GLY A 934 56.67 -7.73 18.76
C GLY A 934 55.38 -8.17 19.50
N ASN A 935 55.53 -8.76 20.69
CA ASN A 935 54.65 -8.78 21.88
C ASN A 935 53.10 -8.91 21.81
N VAL A 936 52.61 -9.85 22.64
CA VAL A 936 51.28 -9.87 23.30
C VAL A 936 51.34 -9.01 24.59
N PRO A 937 50.19 -8.55 25.17
CA PRO A 937 49.50 -9.33 26.23
C PRO A 937 47.96 -9.39 26.05
N ASN A 938 47.33 -10.56 26.17
CA ASN A 938 46.65 -11.08 27.39
C ASN A 938 45.43 -10.23 27.80
N SER A 939 44.17 -10.66 27.61
CA SER A 939 43.46 -11.77 28.30
C SER A 939 42.13 -12.09 27.58
N GLY A 940 41.40 -13.19 27.80
CA GLY A 940 41.54 -14.35 28.70
C GLY A 940 40.48 -15.41 28.33
N GLN A 941 40.68 -16.68 28.71
CA GLN A 941 39.93 -17.82 28.17
C GLN A 941 38.50 -18.02 28.69
N SER A 942 37.73 -18.80 27.92
CA SER A 942 36.41 -19.35 28.27
C SER A 942 36.37 -20.11 29.60
N SER A 943 35.22 -20.04 30.28
CA SER A 943 34.77 -21.05 31.24
C SER A 943 33.44 -21.64 30.81
N ALA A 944 33.34 -22.96 30.71
CA ALA A 944 32.07 -23.66 30.49
C ALA A 944 31.30 -23.84 31.81
N GLY A 945 29.96 -23.90 31.72
CA GLY A 945 29.10 -24.50 32.75
C GLY A 945 28.10 -23.57 33.45
N GLN A 946 26.82 -23.67 33.12
CA GLN A 946 25.84 -24.49 33.86
C GLN A 946 24.44 -24.38 33.23
N PRO A 947 23.57 -25.41 33.33
CA PRO A 947 22.20 -25.34 32.84
C PRO A 947 21.34 -24.44 33.74
N VAL A 948 20.47 -23.63 33.13
CA VAL A 948 19.44 -22.88 33.84
C VAL A 948 18.39 -23.87 34.37
N ALA A 949 18.11 -23.82 35.68
CA ALA A 949 17.01 -24.59 36.26
C ALA A 949 15.67 -23.97 35.82
N ILE A 950 14.93 -24.73 35.02
CA ILE A 950 13.59 -24.39 34.54
C ILE A 950 12.57 -25.14 35.42
N ASP A 951 11.50 -24.47 35.83
CA ASP A 951 10.39 -25.11 36.53
C ASP A 951 9.65 -26.08 35.57
N PRO A 952 9.62 -27.40 35.86
CA PRO A 952 9.01 -28.39 34.98
C PRO A 952 7.48 -28.27 34.85
N ALA A 953 6.81 -27.47 35.70
CA ALA A 953 5.37 -27.20 35.58
C ALA A 953 5.03 -26.00 34.70
N THR A 954 5.98 -25.07 34.46
CA THR A 954 5.70 -23.77 33.81
C THR A 954 6.66 -23.37 32.69
N GLY A 955 7.82 -24.03 32.56
CA GLY A 955 8.75 -23.81 31.45
C GLY A 955 9.57 -22.51 31.51
N LEU A 956 9.55 -21.79 32.64
CA LEU A 956 10.25 -20.50 32.80
C LEU A 956 11.45 -20.58 33.77
N PRO A 957 12.47 -19.69 33.62
CA PRO A 957 13.60 -19.58 34.55
C PRO A 957 13.20 -18.99 35.91
N ILE A 958 13.73 -19.55 37.00
CA ILE A 958 13.48 -19.04 38.36
C ILE A 958 14.40 -17.83 38.66
N PRO A 959 13.88 -16.62 38.93
CA PRO A 959 14.70 -15.44 39.23
C PRO A 959 15.23 -15.44 40.66
N LYS A 960 16.46 -14.92 40.86
CA LYS A 960 17.10 -14.80 42.19
C LYS A 960 16.57 -13.61 42.99
N PRO A 961 16.42 -13.73 44.34
CA PRO A 961 15.87 -12.68 45.19
C PRO A 961 16.86 -11.53 45.46
N VAL A 962 16.33 -10.32 45.63
CA VAL A 962 17.06 -9.10 46.02
C VAL A 962 16.76 -8.75 47.49
N GLN A 963 17.73 -8.17 48.20
CA GLN A 963 17.67 -7.91 49.64
C GLN A 963 16.72 -6.75 50.03
N ALA A 964 16.14 -6.83 51.23
CA ALA A 964 15.19 -5.88 51.77
C ALA A 964 15.82 -4.77 52.63
N VAL A 965 15.25 -3.56 52.58
CA VAL A 965 15.56 -2.44 53.49
C VAL A 965 14.38 -2.19 54.44
N LYS A 966 14.66 -1.92 55.72
CA LYS A 966 13.67 -1.83 56.80
C LYS A 966 12.90 -0.49 56.84
N PRO A 967 11.63 -0.48 57.31
CA PRO A 967 10.83 0.74 57.50
C PRO A 967 11.10 1.42 58.86
N ALA A 968 10.77 2.72 58.94
CA ALA A 968 10.72 3.50 60.19
C ALA A 968 9.27 3.97 60.50
N VAL A 969 8.92 4.07 61.79
CA VAL A 969 7.53 4.20 62.29
C VAL A 969 7.33 5.46 63.16
N THR A 970 6.06 5.92 63.23
CA THR A 970 5.44 6.97 64.10
C THR A 970 5.73 8.45 63.75
N ARG A 971 4.86 9.44 64.07
CA ARG A 971 3.60 9.45 64.88
C ARG A 971 2.53 10.44 64.35
N THR A 972 1.27 10.24 64.74
CA THR A 972 0.09 11.10 64.46
C THR A 972 0.03 12.36 65.35
N THR A 973 -0.31 13.54 64.79
CA THR A 973 -0.95 14.68 65.51
C THR A 973 -1.52 15.76 64.55
N LEU A 974 -2.83 16.04 64.67
CA LEU A 974 -3.58 17.29 64.38
C LEU A 974 -3.54 17.99 62.97
N PRO A 975 -4.63 18.65 62.53
CA PRO A 975 -4.77 19.15 61.16
C PRO A 975 -4.21 20.57 60.93
N PRO A 976 -3.54 20.85 59.79
CA PRO A 976 -3.03 22.18 59.46
C PRO A 976 -4.07 23.08 58.77
N LYS A 977 -3.89 24.41 58.93
CA LYS A 977 -4.67 25.48 58.26
C LYS A 977 -4.56 25.40 56.72
N PRO A 978 -5.56 25.93 55.97
CA PRO A 978 -5.53 25.94 54.51
C PRO A 978 -4.38 26.81 53.98
N VAL A 979 -3.40 26.17 53.34
CA VAL A 979 -2.32 26.83 52.59
C VAL A 979 -2.78 27.05 51.14
N LYS A 980 -2.45 28.21 50.56
CA LYS A 980 -2.72 28.50 49.14
C LYS A 980 -2.13 27.37 48.26
N ARG A 981 -2.95 26.78 47.38
CA ARG A 981 -2.44 25.92 46.30
C ARG A 981 -1.46 26.74 45.44
N ARG A 982 -0.21 26.29 45.36
CA ARG A 982 0.70 26.70 44.29
C ARG A 982 0.20 26.09 42.99
N THR A 983 0.22 26.87 41.92
CA THR A 983 -0.06 26.38 40.56
C THR A 983 1.24 25.88 39.92
N SER A 984 1.12 24.99 38.93
CA SER A 984 2.25 24.45 38.16
C SER A 984 3.11 25.52 37.46
N ALA A 985 2.58 26.74 37.29
CA ALA A 985 3.32 27.89 36.79
C ALA A 985 4.52 28.29 37.70
N ASP A 986 4.42 28.13 39.02
CA ASP A 986 5.50 28.47 39.97
C ASP A 986 6.69 27.50 39.90
N GLU A 987 6.48 26.27 39.39
CA GLU A 987 7.56 25.28 39.18
C GLU A 987 8.17 25.42 37.77
N MET A 988 7.36 25.70 36.75
CA MET A 988 7.82 26.02 35.39
C MET A 988 8.69 27.29 35.35
N MET A 989 8.42 28.29 36.20
CA MET A 989 9.25 29.49 36.31
C MET A 989 10.55 29.31 37.12
N LYS A 990 10.79 28.10 37.67
CA LYS A 990 12.04 27.77 38.40
C LYS A 990 12.97 26.82 37.65
N SER A 991 12.50 26.12 36.62
CA SER A 991 13.36 25.26 35.79
C SER A 991 14.24 26.03 34.81
N PHE A 992 13.91 27.29 34.51
CA PHE A 992 14.76 28.21 33.75
C PHE A 992 15.60 29.05 34.73
N GLY A 993 16.77 28.54 35.10
CA GLY A 993 17.69 29.21 36.04
C GLY A 993 18.13 30.59 35.57
N GLY A 994 18.14 31.57 36.48
CA GLY A 994 18.64 32.92 36.20
C GLY A 994 20.13 33.07 36.49
N TYR A 995 20.70 34.18 36.00
CA TYR A 995 21.54 35.16 36.72
C TYR A 995 22.10 36.18 35.70
N PRO A 996 22.36 37.45 36.06
CA PRO A 996 21.98 38.17 37.29
C PRO A 996 20.71 39.02 37.15
#